data_AF-A0A1I3BQQ2-F1
#
_entry.id   AF-A0A1I3BQQ2-F1
#
_cell.length_a   1.000
_cell.length_b   1.000
_cell.length_c   1.000
_cell.angle_alpha   90.00
_cell.angle_beta   90.00
_cell.angle_gamma   90.00
#
_symmetry.space_group_name_H-M   'P 1'
#
loop_
_entity.id
_entity.type
_entity.pdbx_description
1 polymer ?
#
loop_
_entity_poly.entity_id
_entity_poly.type
_entity_poly.pdbx_seq_one_letter_code
_entity_poly.pdbx_strand_id
1 'polypeptide(L)'
;MRLRRRHREAWQDGPAVGSEEVKAYTARLADYLVWIDRMEGNSPTREDFRRNVLNLRRLAYSRFTKGAGAKFDVLFDTEKLAAPLTTKDVSATTLDRLYSTGNIMTGSPFAPYSGFEQAPVDTSHLFVGIDFAFNRRELNTWRMVATMLDPSLGEMFDTGIQGLVTWVGDLASWFVEWNSERIKAEAAGTPWTAAQSEEHRKSVLVRKMSLQDLLSDLDAQVLAAHAVGTPSIASVGALLRGYYLDPPVAGTPHVTTRFASFVKAAQPPIPHTESGSTVTLDAKAAESVAKALTLVAWLFLVIERRGTKGIKGAAESALADVTAQAAVIRSMADDFVAFLTAALTGGVPSWPSDHLYALETRYGGFYLQPGDSDATKKYGGAVRAGDPGSHVEKLHDDLVLVGFTCLPAKGTAAYREYGRSTQWAVRHLQGYAGTEGVAGVLEPLTGPHAADPLFHLHNPRRYWGPVHGLLDPETATVLARWVTETTARRGTAPGVTERVKVADRMHCPVVMESWKWNTASAPTTFVKDRIWLRDDPAVGDAVWARDASMYYDIPANRVVAPVDGVAAGSMASVPDMGQGPISRSYKPNSLWSPDTRVDPARLTGAAIDPATNVARASTYRVVAAVAALECGSYLDSMNGWDSAVVSLGVAHWTIWPAHHTGELFALLAYLRMKYPAVYERYLGVFGVYPAYPWPQTWPNPMWDTGARKYVCAPVLYGLPGSGGSYQRDIAVPVTEADDFERFRDWHWWYRFLMMCRNSPELWRCEWDMARTRIRDILRTPWAKAMGTNVPTVPDGSGGTRPATFGDVFTCEHAVALVYRYHVNFPNPIISSGRAGTKMADTIAGANLASMDTTTWGDAEQTKIVAALRVNYPASFADVGTAWDHWSDPALGADGSLREGHGSFVLDDTDLPLPMS
;
A
#
# COMPACT_ATOMS: atom_id res chain seq x y z
N MET A 1 19.72 23.66 -0.42
CA MET A 1 19.09 22.45 0.19
C MET A 1 20.19 21.54 0.74
N ARG A 2 20.64 21.73 1.99
CA ARG A 2 21.67 20.90 2.66
C ARG A 2 21.35 20.82 4.15
N LEU A 3 20.37 20.03 4.55
CA LEU A 3 20.10 19.73 5.97
C LEU A 3 19.36 18.38 6.01
N ARG A 4 20.09 17.27 6.21
CA ARG A 4 19.65 15.94 6.74
C ARG A 4 20.64 14.78 6.50
N ARG A 5 21.96 15.02 6.36
CA ARG A 5 22.94 13.93 6.13
C ARG A 5 23.55 13.26 7.38
N ARG A 6 23.40 13.81 8.59
CA ARG A 6 24.15 13.32 9.77
C ARG A 6 23.80 11.90 10.26
N HIS A 7 22.58 11.38 10.04
CA HIS A 7 22.23 10.01 10.48
C HIS A 7 22.76 8.91 9.56
N ARG A 8 22.69 9.12 8.24
CA ARG A 8 23.19 8.14 7.24
C ARG A 8 24.71 7.95 7.29
N GLU A 9 25.45 8.96 7.79
CA GLU A 9 26.90 8.87 7.97
C GLU A 9 27.31 7.99 9.17
N ALA A 10 26.44 7.84 10.19
CA ALA A 10 26.72 7.02 11.38
C ALA A 10 26.21 5.57 11.28
N TRP A 11 25.18 5.32 10.48
CA TRP A 11 24.60 3.99 10.22
C TRP A 11 24.70 3.67 8.73
N GLN A 12 25.92 3.39 8.28
CA GLN A 12 26.21 2.99 6.91
C GLN A 12 25.42 1.72 6.56
N ASP A 13 24.82 1.69 5.37
CA ASP A 13 23.95 0.59 4.90
C ASP A 13 22.73 0.34 5.82
N GLY A 14 22.30 1.35 6.60
CA GLY A 14 21.09 1.30 7.41
C GLY A 14 19.79 1.48 6.62
N PRO A 15 18.65 1.68 7.32
CA PRO A 15 17.36 1.94 6.68
C PRO A 15 17.42 3.12 5.70
N ALA A 16 16.77 2.97 4.55
CA ALA A 16 16.67 4.02 3.54
C ALA A 16 15.66 5.11 3.94
N VAL A 17 14.73 4.78 4.83
CA VAL A 17 13.64 5.66 5.28
C VAL A 17 14.12 6.77 6.20
N GLY A 18 13.33 7.85 6.30
CA GLY A 18 13.66 9.00 7.13
C GLY A 18 13.64 8.68 8.64
N SER A 19 14.38 9.46 9.45
CA SER A 19 14.38 9.34 10.92
C SER A 19 13.01 9.59 11.57
N GLU A 20 12.14 10.27 10.84
CA GLU A 20 10.75 10.58 11.14
C GLU A 20 9.82 9.37 10.96
N GLU A 21 10.27 8.35 10.23
CA GLU A 21 9.52 7.11 10.04
C GLU A 21 9.82 6.06 11.12
N VAL A 22 10.77 6.33 12.01
CA VAL A 22 11.06 5.47 13.19
C VAL A 22 9.79 5.30 13.99
N LYS A 23 9.43 4.05 14.26
CA LYS A 23 8.23 3.70 15.02
C LYS A 23 6.95 4.34 14.48
N ALA A 24 6.91 4.70 13.20
CA ALA A 24 5.79 5.46 12.68
C ALA A 24 4.52 4.61 12.62
N TYR A 25 4.62 3.30 12.34
CA TYR A 25 3.47 2.54 11.86
C TYR A 25 3.05 1.33 12.71
N THR A 26 1.81 0.88 12.53
CA THR A 26 1.28 -0.35 13.12
C THR A 26 1.17 -1.52 12.14
N ALA A 27 1.93 -2.58 12.37
CA ALA A 27 1.97 -3.80 11.56
C ALA A 27 0.84 -4.78 11.86
N ARG A 28 0.47 -5.62 10.89
CA ARG A 28 -0.11 -6.93 11.22
C ARG A 28 0.98 -7.80 11.84
N LEU A 29 0.68 -8.51 12.92
CA LEU A 29 1.59 -9.51 13.48
C LEU A 29 2.08 -10.50 12.42
N ALA A 30 1.20 -10.97 11.53
CA ALA A 30 1.57 -11.91 10.47
C ALA A 30 2.64 -11.33 9.51
N ASP A 31 2.50 -10.07 9.09
CA ASP A 31 3.48 -9.42 8.21
C ASP A 31 4.79 -9.19 8.95
N TYR A 32 4.71 -8.76 10.21
CA TYR A 32 5.88 -8.54 11.06
C TYR A 32 6.66 -9.84 11.27
N LEU A 33 5.98 -10.96 11.53
CA LEU A 33 6.60 -12.28 11.68
C LEU A 33 7.31 -12.72 10.40
N VAL A 34 6.77 -12.43 9.20
CA VAL A 34 7.46 -12.71 7.93
C VAL A 34 8.77 -11.93 7.83
N TRP A 35 8.82 -10.69 8.31
CA TRP A 35 10.05 -9.89 8.32
C TRP A 35 11.05 -10.36 9.36
N ILE A 36 10.58 -10.78 10.53
CA ILE A 36 11.40 -11.43 11.53
C ILE A 36 12.01 -12.70 10.95
N ASP A 37 11.22 -13.60 10.36
CA ASP A 37 11.76 -14.84 9.78
C ASP A 37 12.81 -14.58 8.70
N ARG A 38 12.61 -13.55 7.85
CA ARG A 38 13.61 -13.13 6.84
C ARG A 38 14.89 -12.60 7.46
N MET A 39 14.81 -11.92 8.61
CA MET A 39 15.97 -11.45 9.37
C MET A 39 16.69 -12.60 10.07
N GLU A 40 15.95 -13.55 10.66
CA GLU A 40 16.52 -14.68 11.42
C GLU A 40 17.12 -15.76 10.51
N GLY A 41 16.62 -15.90 9.28
CA GLY A 41 17.05 -16.93 8.33
C GLY A 41 16.60 -18.33 8.73
N ASN A 42 17.30 -19.36 8.24
CA ASN A 42 16.96 -20.76 8.52
C ASN A 42 17.72 -21.27 9.75
N SER A 43 17.01 -21.92 10.68
CA SER A 43 17.57 -22.63 11.85
C SER A 43 18.39 -21.77 12.82
N PRO A 44 17.80 -20.71 13.42
CA PRO A 44 18.51 -19.85 14.36
C PRO A 44 18.90 -20.59 15.65
N THR A 45 20.03 -20.20 16.22
CA THR A 45 20.54 -20.70 17.51
C THR A 45 20.13 -19.79 18.68
N ARG A 46 20.37 -20.24 19.91
CA ARG A 46 20.15 -19.42 21.10
C ARG A 46 21.02 -18.14 21.15
N GLU A 47 22.20 -18.18 20.54
CA GLU A 47 23.05 -17.00 20.40
C GLU A 47 22.48 -16.03 19.36
N ASP A 48 21.98 -16.56 18.24
CA ASP A 48 21.29 -15.78 17.22
C ASP A 48 20.05 -15.09 17.79
N PHE A 49 19.25 -15.79 18.62
CA PHE A 49 18.12 -15.18 19.35
C PHE A 49 18.54 -13.93 20.14
N ARG A 50 19.61 -14.02 20.95
CA ARG A 50 20.09 -12.87 21.75
C ARG A 50 20.56 -11.73 20.86
N ARG A 51 21.28 -12.05 19.77
CA ARG A 51 21.75 -11.06 18.78
C ARG A 51 20.58 -10.39 18.06
N ASN A 52 19.54 -11.16 17.70
CA ASN A 52 18.37 -10.68 16.99
C ASN A 52 17.51 -9.76 17.87
N VAL A 53 17.31 -10.11 19.15
CA VAL A 53 16.64 -9.21 20.12
C VAL A 53 17.40 -7.89 20.26
N LEU A 54 18.74 -7.94 20.41
CA LEU A 54 19.58 -6.74 20.44
C LEU A 54 19.44 -5.91 19.17
N ASN A 55 19.47 -6.54 17.99
CA ASN A 55 19.31 -5.86 16.70
C ASN A 55 17.95 -5.16 16.60
N LEU A 56 16.87 -5.83 16.98
CA LEU A 56 15.52 -5.27 16.96
C LEU A 56 15.37 -4.09 17.93
N ARG A 57 15.89 -4.19 19.16
CA ARG A 57 15.94 -3.04 20.07
C ARG A 57 16.66 -1.86 19.43
N ARG A 58 17.82 -2.10 18.82
CA ARG A 58 18.69 -1.05 18.26
C ARG A 58 18.09 -0.31 17.07
N LEU A 59 17.07 -0.88 16.42
CA LEU A 59 16.30 -0.19 15.38
C LEU A 59 15.55 1.03 15.94
N ALA A 60 15.10 0.98 17.20
CA ALA A 60 14.40 2.08 17.85
C ALA A 60 15.29 2.85 18.84
N TYR A 61 16.00 2.12 19.71
CA TYR A 61 16.80 2.69 20.79
C TYR A 61 18.28 2.30 20.64
N SER A 62 19.08 3.13 19.99
CA SER A 62 20.55 2.97 19.97
C SER A 62 21.25 4.30 19.73
N ARG A 63 22.59 4.32 19.82
CA ARG A 63 23.40 5.48 19.40
C ARG A 63 23.26 5.83 17.91
N PHE A 64 22.70 4.92 17.11
CA PHE A 64 22.47 5.10 15.68
C PHE A 64 21.10 5.74 15.37
N THR A 65 20.23 5.87 16.39
CA THR A 65 18.93 6.54 16.32
C THR A 65 18.93 7.87 17.07
N LYS A 66 17.94 8.74 16.84
CA LYS A 66 17.84 10.05 17.55
C LYS A 66 17.43 9.84 19.02
N GLY A 67 17.76 10.81 19.87
CA GLY A 67 17.19 10.90 21.22
C GLY A 67 17.96 10.11 22.28
N ALA A 68 17.24 9.42 23.16
CA ALA A 68 17.80 8.75 24.35
C ALA A 68 18.52 7.42 24.03
N GLY A 69 18.53 6.95 22.78
CA GLY A 69 19.03 5.63 22.38
C GLY A 69 20.48 5.34 22.80
N ALA A 70 21.37 6.34 22.72
CA ALA A 70 22.76 6.19 23.19
C ALA A 70 22.85 5.89 24.70
N LYS A 71 21.89 6.35 25.51
CA LYS A 71 21.86 6.06 26.95
C LYS A 71 21.51 4.61 27.22
N PHE A 72 20.64 3.99 26.41
CA PHE A 72 20.34 2.56 26.50
C PHE A 72 21.55 1.70 26.17
N ASP A 73 22.31 2.05 25.13
CA ASP A 73 23.55 1.32 24.80
C ASP A 73 24.60 1.38 25.91
N VAL A 74 24.65 2.47 26.70
CA VAL A 74 25.52 2.63 27.88
C VAL A 74 25.00 1.82 29.07
N LEU A 75 23.68 1.84 29.29
CA LEU A 75 23.01 1.12 30.38
C LEU A 75 23.12 -0.41 30.19
N PHE A 76 23.17 -0.87 28.94
CA PHE A 76 23.27 -2.28 28.59
C PHE A 76 24.74 -2.58 28.29
N ASP A 77 25.24 -3.80 28.51
CA ASP A 77 26.65 -4.13 28.19
C ASP A 77 26.83 -4.37 26.68
N THR A 78 26.38 -3.41 25.86
CA THR A 78 26.23 -3.58 24.41
C THR A 78 27.15 -2.66 23.60
N GLU A 79 27.83 -1.69 24.21
CA GLU A 79 28.78 -0.78 23.50
C GLU A 79 29.90 -1.53 22.76
N LYS A 80 30.24 -2.74 23.25
CA LYS A 80 31.26 -3.64 22.68
C LYS A 80 30.70 -4.65 21.68
N LEU A 81 29.37 -4.75 21.52
CA LEU A 81 28.70 -5.71 20.65
C LEU A 81 28.55 -5.20 19.21
N ALA A 82 28.33 -6.13 18.27
CA ALA A 82 28.35 -6.00 16.81
C ALA A 82 27.63 -4.75 16.22
N ALA A 83 27.92 -4.44 14.96
CA ALA A 83 27.26 -3.38 14.19
C ALA A 83 25.72 -3.55 14.18
N PRO A 84 24.95 -2.45 14.07
CA PRO A 84 23.49 -2.52 13.96
C PRO A 84 23.09 -3.26 12.68
N LEU A 85 21.83 -3.72 12.60
CA LEU A 85 21.28 -4.37 11.41
C LEU A 85 21.43 -3.49 10.16
N THR A 86 21.86 -4.07 9.04
CA THR A 86 22.11 -3.37 7.77
C THR A 86 21.50 -4.09 6.58
N THR A 87 21.51 -3.46 5.40
CA THR A 87 21.08 -4.07 4.13
C THR A 87 22.00 -5.20 3.66
N LYS A 88 23.13 -5.45 4.34
CA LYS A 88 23.97 -6.63 4.12
C LYS A 88 23.43 -7.86 4.85
N ASP A 89 22.71 -7.63 5.95
CA ASP A 89 22.14 -8.69 6.80
C ASP A 89 20.76 -9.11 6.30
N VAL A 90 19.98 -8.17 5.77
CA VAL A 90 18.61 -8.40 5.30
C VAL A 90 18.27 -7.48 4.12
N SER A 91 17.26 -7.82 3.32
CA SER A 91 16.83 -6.94 2.21
C SER A 91 16.49 -5.52 2.69
N ALA A 92 16.79 -4.50 1.89
CA ALA A 92 16.47 -3.11 2.21
C ALA A 92 14.99 -2.92 2.56
N THR A 93 14.09 -3.56 1.80
CA THR A 93 12.66 -3.56 2.09
C THR A 93 12.38 -4.10 3.50
N THR A 94 12.90 -5.27 3.86
CA THR A 94 12.66 -5.83 5.20
C THR A 94 13.26 -4.96 6.31
N LEU A 95 14.46 -4.40 6.11
CA LEU A 95 15.08 -3.49 7.07
C LEU A 95 14.21 -2.24 7.31
N ASP A 96 13.76 -1.62 6.23
CA ASP A 96 12.88 -0.44 6.28
C ASP A 96 11.56 -0.76 6.98
N ARG A 97 11.00 -1.96 6.75
CA ARG A 97 9.77 -2.42 7.41
C ARG A 97 9.95 -2.61 8.90
N LEU A 98 11.01 -3.31 9.32
CA LEU A 98 11.32 -3.51 10.75
C LEU A 98 11.57 -2.17 11.44
N TYR A 99 12.35 -1.27 10.83
CA TYR A 99 12.67 0.05 11.39
C TYR A 99 11.47 0.98 11.51
N SER A 100 10.55 0.93 10.55
CA SER A 100 9.36 1.79 10.55
C SER A 100 8.25 1.28 11.48
N THR A 101 8.30 0.01 11.89
CA THR A 101 7.28 -0.60 12.76
C THR A 101 7.39 -0.05 14.17
N GLY A 102 6.42 0.77 14.57
CA GLY A 102 6.25 1.20 15.95
C GLY A 102 5.46 0.19 16.74
N ASN A 103 4.30 -0.21 16.22
CA ASN A 103 3.38 -1.12 16.87
C ASN A 103 3.17 -2.39 16.05
N ILE A 104 2.86 -3.51 16.69
CA ILE A 104 2.32 -4.72 16.06
C ILE A 104 0.90 -4.95 16.58
N MET A 105 -0.01 -5.24 15.67
CA MET A 105 -1.37 -5.65 15.98
C MET A 105 -1.42 -7.16 16.19
N THR A 106 -1.83 -7.57 17.38
CA THR A 106 -2.00 -8.97 17.76
C THR A 106 -3.32 -9.55 17.23
N GLY A 107 -4.34 -8.70 17.03
CA GLY A 107 -5.55 -9.00 16.26
C GLY A 107 -5.54 -8.41 14.85
N SER A 108 -6.71 -8.32 14.20
CA SER A 108 -6.82 -7.55 12.96
C SER A 108 -6.52 -6.07 13.25
N PRO A 109 -5.60 -5.40 12.51
CA PRO A 109 -5.32 -3.97 12.70
C PRO A 109 -6.50 -3.05 12.42
N PHE A 110 -7.49 -3.59 11.73
CA PHE A 110 -8.52 -2.81 11.10
C PHE A 110 -9.87 -3.05 11.76
N ALA A 111 -10.01 -4.02 12.67
CA ALA A 111 -11.20 -4.20 13.50
C ALA A 111 -11.13 -3.36 14.78
N PRO A 112 -12.27 -2.86 15.32
CA PRO A 112 -12.30 -2.40 16.70
C PRO A 112 -11.91 -3.58 17.58
N TYR A 113 -10.85 -3.43 18.39
CA TYR A 113 -10.40 -4.52 19.24
C TYR A 113 -11.51 -4.90 20.22
N SER A 114 -11.91 -6.17 20.23
CA SER A 114 -12.93 -6.69 21.15
C SER A 114 -12.40 -6.97 22.56
N GLY A 115 -11.16 -6.56 22.84
CA GLY A 115 -10.45 -6.77 24.10
C GLY A 115 -8.97 -6.47 23.97
N PHE A 116 -8.26 -6.44 25.10
CA PHE A 116 -6.83 -6.12 25.18
C PHE A 116 -5.96 -7.11 24.43
N GLU A 117 -6.42 -8.36 24.27
CA GLU A 117 -5.71 -9.41 23.53
C GLU A 117 -5.38 -9.02 22.09
N GLN A 118 -6.20 -8.15 21.49
CA GLN A 118 -6.06 -7.71 20.09
C GLN A 118 -5.46 -6.30 19.96
N ALA A 119 -5.21 -5.62 21.09
CA ALA A 119 -4.71 -4.25 21.08
C ALA A 119 -3.25 -4.18 20.55
N PRO A 120 -2.88 -3.06 19.90
CA PRO A 120 -1.52 -2.90 19.41
C PRO A 120 -0.52 -2.84 20.57
N VAL A 121 0.68 -3.38 20.33
CA VAL A 121 1.82 -3.30 21.25
C VAL A 121 3.02 -2.70 20.52
N ASP A 122 3.66 -1.72 21.15
CA ASP A 122 4.90 -1.09 20.75
C ASP A 122 6.10 -2.07 20.76
N THR A 123 6.68 -2.29 19.58
CA THR A 123 7.80 -3.23 19.40
C THR A 123 9.07 -2.78 20.11
N SER A 124 9.29 -1.48 20.24
CA SER A 124 10.51 -0.94 20.85
C SER A 124 10.52 -1.19 22.36
N HIS A 125 9.39 -1.03 23.04
CA HIS A 125 9.24 -1.35 24.47
C HIS A 125 9.36 -2.86 24.70
N LEU A 126 8.75 -3.65 23.81
CA LEU A 126 8.84 -5.11 23.83
C LEU A 126 10.29 -5.60 23.84
N PHE A 127 11.10 -5.17 22.88
CA PHE A 127 12.48 -5.66 22.74
C PHE A 127 13.46 -5.04 23.74
N VAL A 128 13.21 -3.83 24.24
CA VAL A 128 14.04 -3.23 25.32
C VAL A 128 14.02 -4.10 26.57
N GLY A 129 12.84 -4.53 27.01
CA GLY A 129 12.70 -5.37 28.21
C GLY A 129 13.32 -6.75 28.04
N ILE A 130 13.16 -7.37 26.87
CA ILE A 130 13.76 -8.69 26.57
C ILE A 130 15.29 -8.58 26.48
N ASP A 131 15.82 -7.58 25.77
CA ASP A 131 17.27 -7.38 25.63
C ASP A 131 17.95 -7.17 26.98
N PHE A 132 17.31 -6.37 27.85
CA PHE A 132 17.84 -6.10 29.18
C PHE A 132 18.00 -7.38 30.01
N ALA A 133 17.07 -8.34 29.90
CA ALA A 133 17.15 -9.60 30.62
C ALA A 133 18.37 -10.45 30.24
N PHE A 134 18.94 -10.26 29.04
CA PHE A 134 20.13 -10.98 28.58
C PHE A 134 21.42 -10.16 28.66
N ASN A 135 21.35 -8.84 28.47
CA ASN A 135 22.52 -7.97 28.26
C ASN A 135 22.66 -6.83 29.29
N ARG A 136 22.07 -6.97 30.49
CA ARG A 136 22.20 -5.95 31.56
C ARG A 136 23.65 -5.72 32.01
N ARG A 137 24.00 -4.47 32.25
CA ARG A 137 25.25 -4.07 32.93
C ARG A 137 25.01 -3.95 34.43
N GLU A 138 26.00 -4.29 35.26
CA GLU A 138 25.92 -4.04 36.70
C GLU A 138 25.96 -2.51 36.98
N LEU A 139 24.89 -1.97 37.58
CA LEU A 139 24.75 -0.53 37.89
C LEU A 139 25.27 -0.16 39.29
N ASN A 140 26.41 -0.74 39.70
CA ASN A 140 26.95 -0.65 41.06
C ASN A 140 27.19 0.79 41.55
N THR A 141 27.53 1.73 40.65
CA THR A 141 27.77 3.13 40.99
C THR A 141 26.50 3.88 41.38
N TRP A 142 25.38 3.64 40.71
CA TRP A 142 24.10 4.31 41.02
C TRP A 142 23.44 3.72 42.26
N ARG A 143 23.58 2.40 42.45
CA ARG A 143 23.24 1.72 43.70
C ARG A 143 23.94 2.40 44.88
N MET A 144 25.25 2.58 44.79
CA MET A 144 26.04 3.23 45.86
C MET A 144 25.55 4.66 46.15
N VAL A 145 25.25 5.46 45.13
CA VAL A 145 24.73 6.83 45.30
C VAL A 145 23.33 6.82 45.92
N ALA A 146 22.45 5.91 45.51
CA ALA A 146 21.12 5.75 46.09
C ALA A 146 21.20 5.39 47.59
N THR A 147 22.00 4.37 47.93
CA THR A 147 22.22 3.94 49.32
C THR A 147 22.84 5.03 50.20
N MET A 148 23.70 5.89 49.66
CA MET A 148 24.33 7.00 50.41
C MET A 148 23.34 8.12 50.77
N LEU A 149 22.26 8.29 50.00
CA LEU A 149 21.27 9.34 50.21
C LEU A 149 20.10 8.87 51.07
N ASP A 150 19.66 7.63 50.84
CA ASP A 150 18.68 6.94 51.67
C ASP A 150 18.90 5.43 51.52
N PRO A 151 19.21 4.70 52.61
CA PRO A 151 19.43 3.25 52.57
C PRO A 151 18.29 2.45 51.92
N SER A 152 17.03 2.91 52.06
CA SER A 152 15.86 2.26 51.46
C SER A 152 15.81 2.38 49.93
N LEU A 153 16.43 3.43 49.35
CA LEU A 153 16.59 3.56 47.89
C LEU A 153 17.61 2.55 47.34
N GLY A 154 18.55 2.10 48.17
CA GLY A 154 19.51 1.05 47.83
C GLY A 154 18.90 -0.33 47.69
N GLU A 155 18.02 -0.73 48.61
CA GLU A 155 17.33 -2.03 48.58
C GLU A 155 16.33 -2.12 47.41
N MET A 156 15.65 -1.02 47.09
CA MET A 156 14.77 -0.93 45.91
C MET A 156 15.56 -0.95 44.59
N PHE A 157 16.84 -0.51 44.59
CA PHE A 157 17.73 -0.59 43.42
C PHE A 157 18.09 -2.04 43.05
N ASP A 158 18.14 -2.95 44.02
CA ASP A 158 18.54 -4.35 43.82
C ASP A 158 17.42 -5.25 43.27
N THR A 159 16.14 -4.82 43.35
CA THR A 159 14.97 -5.67 43.08
C THR A 159 14.14 -5.26 41.85
N GLY A 160 14.51 -4.18 41.12
CA GLY A 160 13.59 -3.56 40.15
C GLY A 160 14.19 -2.98 38.86
N ILE A 161 15.47 -3.23 38.52
CA ILE A 161 16.13 -2.56 37.38
C ILE A 161 15.50 -2.93 36.02
N GLN A 162 14.92 -4.12 35.86
CA GLN A 162 14.21 -4.43 34.62
C GLN A 162 12.93 -3.58 34.49
N GLY A 163 12.23 -3.29 35.60
CA GLY A 163 11.09 -2.37 35.61
C GLY A 163 11.46 -0.92 35.29
N LEU A 164 12.70 -0.52 35.59
CA LEU A 164 13.23 0.81 35.25
C LEU A 164 13.21 1.09 33.74
N VAL A 165 13.40 0.05 32.91
CA VAL A 165 13.47 0.16 31.45
C VAL A 165 12.20 -0.33 30.76
N THR A 166 11.18 -0.72 31.52
CA THR A 166 9.83 -1.01 31.02
C THR A 166 8.79 -0.19 31.81
N TRP A 167 7.87 -0.83 32.52
CA TRP A 167 6.63 -0.23 33.02
C TRP A 167 6.82 0.84 34.11
N VAL A 168 7.77 0.68 35.05
CA VAL A 168 8.01 1.70 36.09
C VAL A 168 8.76 2.90 35.51
N GLY A 169 9.65 2.64 34.56
CA GLY A 169 10.33 3.67 33.77
C GLY A 169 9.34 4.59 33.07
N ASP A 170 8.35 4.01 32.40
CA ASP A 170 7.33 4.77 31.68
C ASP A 170 6.39 5.52 32.61
N LEU A 171 5.92 4.91 33.70
CA LEU A 171 5.17 5.60 34.75
C LEU A 171 5.95 6.79 35.32
N ALA A 172 7.26 6.63 35.52
CA ALA A 172 8.11 7.71 36.00
C ALA A 172 8.32 8.79 34.95
N SER A 173 8.43 8.42 33.68
CA SER A 173 8.54 9.38 32.58
C SER A 173 7.28 10.26 32.45
N TRP A 174 6.11 9.67 32.71
CA TRP A 174 4.83 10.40 32.80
C TRP A 174 4.88 11.45 33.91
N PHE A 175 5.33 11.08 35.11
CA PHE A 175 5.51 12.03 36.21
C PHE A 175 6.54 13.12 35.88
N VAL A 176 7.71 12.75 35.35
CA VAL A 176 8.81 13.69 35.08
C VAL A 176 8.39 14.76 34.07
N GLU A 177 7.71 14.37 33.00
CA GLU A 177 7.23 15.31 31.99
C GLU A 177 6.11 16.21 32.55
N TRP A 178 5.15 15.64 33.27
CA TRP A 178 4.12 16.43 33.95
C TRP A 178 4.73 17.46 34.90
N ASN A 179 5.73 17.06 35.71
CA ASN A 179 6.41 17.96 36.64
C ASN A 179 7.22 19.04 35.90
N SER A 180 7.81 18.71 34.75
CA SER A 180 8.50 19.66 33.87
C SER A 180 7.55 20.71 33.29
N GLU A 181 6.37 20.29 32.80
CA GLU A 181 5.34 21.20 32.30
C GLU A 181 4.78 22.11 33.42
N ARG A 182 4.56 21.55 34.62
CA ARG A 182 4.16 22.32 35.81
C ARG A 182 5.19 23.41 36.14
N ILE A 183 6.46 23.05 36.26
CA ILE A 183 7.54 24.00 36.59
C ILE A 183 7.61 25.11 35.54
N LYS A 184 7.46 24.78 34.25
CA LYS A 184 7.44 25.78 33.17
C LYS A 184 6.23 26.70 33.27
N ALA A 185 5.05 26.17 33.57
CA ALA A 185 3.83 26.96 33.73
C ALA A 185 3.93 27.91 34.94
N GLU A 186 4.40 27.41 36.08
CA GLU A 186 4.66 28.23 37.29
C GLU A 186 5.68 29.34 37.01
N ALA A 187 6.78 29.02 36.30
CA ALA A 187 7.78 30.01 35.90
C ALA A 187 7.23 31.05 34.91
N ALA A 188 6.25 30.69 34.09
CA ALA A 188 5.57 31.60 33.16
C ALA A 188 4.44 32.40 33.82
N GLY A 189 4.15 32.20 35.11
CA GLY A 189 3.04 32.84 35.82
C GLY A 189 1.66 32.32 35.41
N THR A 190 1.59 31.17 34.72
CA THR A 190 0.34 30.53 34.34
C THR A 190 -0.27 29.82 35.56
N PRO A 191 -1.55 30.03 35.90
CA PRO A 191 -2.20 29.31 37.00
C PRO A 191 -2.14 27.80 36.80
N TRP A 192 -1.80 27.06 37.86
CA TRP A 192 -1.77 25.59 37.88
C TRP A 192 -2.78 25.04 38.90
N THR A 193 -4.07 25.16 38.57
CA THR A 193 -5.16 24.67 39.42
C THR A 193 -5.21 23.13 39.44
N ALA A 194 -5.92 22.53 40.40
CA ALA A 194 -6.10 21.08 40.47
C ALA A 194 -6.74 20.50 39.19
N ALA A 195 -7.70 21.21 38.58
CA ALA A 195 -8.34 20.78 37.34
C ALA A 195 -7.37 20.80 36.15
N GLN A 196 -6.59 21.88 36.00
CA GLN A 196 -5.55 21.97 34.95
C GLN A 196 -4.47 20.91 35.17
N SER A 197 -4.05 20.70 36.41
CA SER A 197 -3.08 19.66 36.76
C SER A 197 -3.53 18.27 36.30
N GLU A 198 -4.81 17.94 36.50
CA GLU A 198 -5.40 16.67 36.09
C GLU A 198 -5.55 16.54 34.56
N GLU A 199 -5.94 17.62 33.89
CA GLU A 199 -6.02 17.68 32.42
C GLU A 199 -4.64 17.48 31.77
N HIS A 200 -3.62 18.20 32.26
CA HIS A 200 -2.23 18.04 31.81
C HIS A 200 -1.73 16.62 32.10
N ARG A 201 -2.05 16.06 33.27
CA ARG A 201 -1.67 14.69 33.63
C ARG A 201 -2.20 13.70 32.60
N LYS A 202 -3.48 13.79 32.21
CA LYS A 202 -4.08 12.94 31.16
C LYS A 202 -3.45 13.18 29.79
N SER A 203 -3.15 14.43 29.43
CA SER A 203 -2.49 14.76 28.16
C SER A 203 -1.06 14.21 28.07
N VAL A 204 -0.29 14.25 29.16
CA VAL A 204 1.05 13.67 29.22
C VAL A 204 0.99 12.15 29.17
N LEU A 205 -0.02 11.53 29.80
CA LEU A 205 -0.20 10.08 29.81
C LEU A 205 -0.22 9.51 28.39
N VAL A 206 -1.03 10.06 27.48
CA VAL A 206 -1.10 9.61 26.08
C VAL A 206 0.28 9.68 25.38
N ARG A 207 1.08 10.70 25.69
CA ARG A 207 2.37 10.96 25.03
C ARG A 207 3.55 10.18 25.62
N LYS A 208 3.44 9.70 26.86
CA LYS A 208 4.54 9.09 27.61
C LYS A 208 4.32 7.63 27.96
N MET A 209 3.07 7.21 28.04
CA MET A 209 2.69 5.86 28.42
C MET A 209 1.29 5.58 27.86
N SER A 210 1.20 5.51 26.53
CA SER A 210 -0.04 5.12 25.87
C SER A 210 -0.42 3.68 26.24
N LEU A 211 -1.64 3.25 25.92
CA LEU A 211 -2.06 1.86 26.15
C LEU A 211 -1.12 0.89 25.42
N GLN A 212 -0.64 1.26 24.23
CA GLN A 212 0.28 0.45 23.44
C GLN A 212 1.61 0.28 24.17
N ASP A 213 2.21 1.37 24.65
CA ASP A 213 3.46 1.34 25.41
C ASP A 213 3.31 0.48 26.67
N LEU A 214 2.23 0.75 27.43
CA LEU A 214 1.94 0.03 28.67
C LEU A 214 1.83 -1.48 28.42
N LEU A 215 0.97 -1.91 27.49
CA LEU A 215 0.79 -3.34 27.20
C LEU A 215 2.10 -4.00 26.75
N SER A 216 2.94 -3.27 26.02
CA SER A 216 4.24 -3.77 25.57
C SER A 216 5.21 -3.97 26.71
N ASP A 217 5.22 -3.05 27.67
CA ASP A 217 6.02 -3.18 28.88
C ASP A 217 5.57 -4.37 29.75
N LEU A 218 4.26 -4.62 29.81
CA LEU A 218 3.70 -5.78 30.49
C LEU A 218 4.16 -7.06 29.80
N ASP A 219 3.94 -7.15 28.48
CA ASP A 219 4.29 -8.30 27.66
C ASP A 219 5.81 -8.54 27.67
N ALA A 220 6.63 -7.48 27.68
CA ALA A 220 8.09 -7.56 27.76
C ALA A 220 8.57 -8.27 29.03
N GLN A 221 7.94 -7.99 30.19
CA GLN A 221 8.29 -8.66 31.45
C GLN A 221 7.96 -10.16 31.39
N VAL A 222 6.80 -10.51 30.82
CA VAL A 222 6.37 -11.90 30.65
C VAL A 222 7.31 -12.65 29.69
N LEU A 223 7.55 -12.08 28.52
CA LEU A 223 8.40 -12.67 27.48
C LEU A 223 9.85 -12.78 27.94
N ALA A 224 10.38 -11.78 28.65
CA ALA A 224 11.72 -11.83 29.22
C ALA A 224 11.86 -12.97 30.24
N ALA A 225 10.93 -13.07 31.20
CA ALA A 225 10.93 -14.14 32.20
C ALA A 225 10.84 -15.53 31.54
N HIS A 226 9.96 -15.68 30.55
CA HIS A 226 9.81 -16.93 29.81
C HIS A 226 11.04 -17.28 28.98
N ALA A 227 11.60 -16.30 28.26
CA ALA A 227 12.77 -16.50 27.42
C ALA A 227 13.98 -16.89 28.27
N VAL A 228 14.22 -16.22 29.41
CA VAL A 228 15.31 -16.57 30.35
C VAL A 228 15.11 -17.97 30.93
N GLY A 229 13.88 -18.31 31.34
CA GLY A 229 13.55 -19.62 31.92
C GLY A 229 13.54 -20.79 30.93
N THR A 230 13.53 -20.52 29.62
CA THR A 230 13.35 -21.53 28.57
C THR A 230 14.50 -21.51 27.55
N PRO A 231 15.64 -22.18 27.81
CA PRO A 231 16.80 -22.15 26.93
C PRO A 231 16.58 -22.71 25.52
N SER A 232 15.53 -23.53 25.31
CA SER A 232 15.18 -24.11 24.00
C SER A 232 14.60 -23.10 23.00
N ILE A 233 14.19 -21.90 23.45
CA ILE A 233 13.72 -20.84 22.56
C ILE A 233 14.92 -20.27 21.80
N ALA A 234 14.96 -20.56 20.51
CA ALA A 234 16.08 -20.20 19.63
C ALA A 234 15.74 -19.12 18.58
N SER A 235 14.49 -18.64 18.53
CA SER A 235 14.08 -17.59 17.59
C SER A 235 13.07 -16.60 18.19
N VAL A 236 13.17 -15.34 17.77
CA VAL A 236 12.24 -14.27 18.13
C VAL A 236 10.87 -14.58 17.52
N GLY A 237 10.85 -15.06 16.28
CA GLY A 237 9.61 -15.46 15.62
C GLY A 237 8.85 -16.55 16.38
N ALA A 238 9.53 -17.55 16.96
CA ALA A 238 8.88 -18.59 17.75
C ALA A 238 8.34 -18.06 19.08
N LEU A 239 9.09 -17.18 19.75
CA LEU A 239 8.66 -16.53 20.99
C LEU A 239 7.36 -15.73 20.77
N LEU A 240 7.32 -14.89 19.73
CA LEU A 240 6.13 -14.07 19.43
C LEU A 240 4.94 -14.93 18.98
N ARG A 241 5.16 -15.97 18.18
CA ARG A 241 4.08 -16.88 17.76
C ARG A 241 3.46 -17.61 18.95
N GLY A 242 4.28 -18.12 19.87
CA GLY A 242 3.78 -18.83 21.05
C GLY A 242 2.97 -17.94 21.99
N TYR A 243 3.28 -16.63 22.01
CA TYR A 243 2.61 -15.68 22.89
C TYR A 243 1.35 -15.06 22.27
N TYR A 244 1.36 -14.72 20.99
CA TYR A 244 0.30 -13.92 20.36
C TYR A 244 -0.62 -14.67 19.39
N LEU A 245 -0.23 -15.84 18.87
CA LEU A 245 -1.06 -16.56 17.91
C LEU A 245 -1.93 -17.64 18.57
N ASP A 246 -3.18 -17.70 18.11
CA ASP A 246 -4.09 -18.79 18.41
C ASP A 246 -3.92 -19.99 17.45
N PRO A 247 -4.14 -21.24 17.92
CA PRO A 247 -4.41 -21.59 19.31
C PRO A 247 -3.13 -21.49 20.18
N PRO A 248 -3.26 -21.23 21.50
CA PRO A 248 -2.13 -21.13 22.41
C PRO A 248 -1.26 -22.40 22.39
N VAL A 249 0.06 -22.22 22.43
CA VAL A 249 0.99 -23.35 22.57
C VAL A 249 0.98 -23.83 24.03
N ALA A 250 0.74 -25.12 24.24
CA ALA A 250 0.68 -25.68 25.58
C ALA A 250 1.99 -25.45 26.35
N GLY A 251 1.89 -24.93 27.57
CA GLY A 251 3.05 -24.67 28.43
C GLY A 251 3.82 -23.38 28.15
N THR A 252 3.38 -22.56 27.18
CA THR A 252 3.91 -21.20 26.98
C THR A 252 2.95 -20.15 27.53
N PRO A 253 3.44 -19.00 28.03
CA PRO A 253 2.59 -17.85 28.29
C PRO A 253 1.84 -17.45 27.02
N HIS A 254 0.63 -16.92 27.20
CA HIS A 254 -0.20 -16.47 26.08
C HIS A 254 -0.81 -15.11 26.41
N VAL A 255 -1.09 -14.34 25.36
CA VAL A 255 -1.61 -12.98 25.44
C VAL A 255 -2.96 -12.89 26.17
N THR A 256 -3.76 -13.97 26.17
CA THR A 256 -5.04 -14.07 26.88
C THR A 256 -4.89 -14.06 28.40
N THR A 257 -3.71 -14.41 28.92
CA THR A 257 -3.41 -14.37 30.36
C THR A 257 -2.38 -13.28 30.70
N ARG A 258 -2.21 -12.28 29.82
CA ARG A 258 -1.15 -11.27 29.92
C ARG A 258 -1.05 -10.59 31.28
N PHE A 259 -2.17 -10.17 31.87
CA PHE A 259 -2.17 -9.42 33.12
C PHE A 259 -1.78 -10.28 34.31
N ALA A 260 -2.32 -11.50 34.40
CA ALA A 260 -1.95 -12.46 35.43
C ALA A 260 -0.48 -12.87 35.29
N SER A 261 -0.02 -13.14 34.06
CA SER A 261 1.38 -13.48 33.77
C SER A 261 2.33 -12.33 34.09
N PHE A 262 1.94 -11.09 33.79
CA PHE A 262 2.71 -9.89 34.11
C PHE A 262 2.87 -9.73 35.62
N VAL A 263 1.79 -9.80 36.40
CA VAL A 263 1.87 -9.61 37.86
C VAL A 263 2.84 -10.61 38.51
N LYS A 264 2.90 -11.84 37.99
CA LYS A 264 3.86 -12.88 38.43
C LYS A 264 5.30 -12.60 38.01
N ALA A 265 5.49 -12.01 36.83
CA ALA A 265 6.81 -11.71 36.27
C ALA A 265 7.35 -10.33 36.67
N ALA A 266 6.49 -9.44 37.17
CA ALA A 266 6.79 -8.02 37.34
C ALA A 266 8.01 -7.80 38.23
N GLN A 267 8.95 -7.01 37.70
CA GLN A 267 10.05 -6.44 38.46
C GLN A 267 9.89 -4.92 38.46
N PRO A 268 9.93 -4.24 39.63
CA PRO A 268 9.89 -4.82 40.97
C PRO A 268 8.57 -5.59 41.24
N PRO A 269 8.57 -6.53 42.19
CA PRO A 269 7.38 -7.34 42.50
C PRO A 269 6.17 -6.50 42.91
N ILE A 270 5.00 -6.83 42.34
CA ILE A 270 3.71 -6.27 42.76
C ILE A 270 3.10 -7.24 43.78
N PRO A 271 2.80 -6.81 45.03
CA PRO A 271 2.12 -7.65 46.01
C PRO A 271 0.82 -8.24 45.48
N HIS A 272 0.71 -9.57 45.49
CA HIS A 272 -0.45 -10.31 45.01
C HIS A 272 -0.60 -11.66 45.72
N THR A 273 -1.79 -12.24 45.58
CA THR A 273 -2.10 -13.61 45.97
C THR A 273 -2.53 -14.45 44.77
N GLU A 274 -2.26 -15.74 44.85
CA GLU A 274 -2.63 -16.72 43.83
C GLU A 274 -3.58 -17.76 44.40
N SER A 275 -4.69 -18.03 43.70
CA SER A 275 -5.61 -19.12 44.01
C SER A 275 -6.03 -19.82 42.72
N GLY A 276 -5.44 -21.00 42.46
CA GLY A 276 -5.58 -21.67 41.17
C GLY A 276 -4.98 -20.84 40.03
N SER A 277 -5.77 -20.57 38.99
CA SER A 277 -5.37 -19.69 37.88
C SER A 277 -5.68 -18.20 38.11
N THR A 278 -6.29 -17.85 39.25
CA THR A 278 -6.69 -16.48 39.57
C THR A 278 -5.57 -15.76 40.31
N VAL A 279 -5.27 -14.54 39.86
CA VAL A 279 -4.32 -13.62 40.49
C VAL A 279 -5.09 -12.40 41.01
N THR A 280 -4.90 -12.06 42.29
CA THR A 280 -5.54 -10.91 42.94
C THR A 280 -4.49 -10.00 43.54
N LEU A 281 -4.56 -8.71 43.22
CA LEU A 281 -3.65 -7.70 43.80
C LEU A 281 -3.96 -7.49 45.28
N ASP A 282 -2.91 -7.41 46.10
CA ASP A 282 -3.06 -7.10 47.52
C ASP A 282 -3.42 -5.62 47.73
N ALA A 283 -4.02 -5.31 48.88
CA ALA A 283 -4.30 -3.92 49.28
C ALA A 283 -3.04 -3.03 49.33
N LYS A 284 -1.84 -3.63 49.43
CA LYS A 284 -0.55 -2.93 49.40
C LYS A 284 0.03 -2.72 48.00
N ALA A 285 -0.61 -3.22 46.94
CA ALA A 285 -0.08 -3.16 45.58
C ALA A 285 0.20 -1.72 45.14
N ALA A 286 -0.76 -0.81 45.31
CA ALA A 286 -0.61 0.58 44.93
C ALA A 286 0.46 1.32 45.77
N GLU A 287 0.66 0.92 47.03
CA GLU A 287 1.76 1.46 47.86
C GLU A 287 3.12 1.02 47.33
N SER A 288 3.25 -0.27 46.95
CA SER A 288 4.46 -0.82 46.35
C SER A 288 4.78 -0.13 45.02
N VAL A 289 3.78 0.03 44.14
CA VAL A 289 3.92 0.73 42.86
C VAL A 289 4.33 2.19 43.08
N ALA A 290 3.70 2.91 44.01
CA ALA A 290 4.04 4.30 44.29
C ALA A 290 5.48 4.46 44.80
N LYS A 291 5.98 3.53 45.62
CA LYS A 291 7.37 3.50 46.09
C LYS A 291 8.35 3.30 44.94
N ALA A 292 8.09 2.31 44.08
CA ALA A 292 8.90 2.06 42.90
C ALA A 292 8.92 3.26 41.94
N LEU A 293 7.75 3.84 41.66
CA LEU A 293 7.59 5.03 40.83
C LEU A 293 8.37 6.23 41.40
N THR A 294 8.26 6.47 42.72
CA THR A 294 8.99 7.56 43.40
C THR A 294 10.50 7.43 43.21
N LEU A 295 11.06 6.24 43.41
CA LEU A 295 12.49 5.99 43.24
C LEU A 295 12.93 6.25 41.79
N VAL A 296 12.19 5.73 40.81
CA VAL A 296 12.57 5.86 39.40
C VAL A 296 12.43 7.31 38.93
N ALA A 297 11.35 7.99 39.28
CA ALA A 297 11.15 9.40 38.99
C ALA A 297 12.27 10.26 39.58
N TRP A 298 12.65 9.99 40.83
CA TRP A 298 13.78 10.63 41.47
C TRP A 298 15.06 10.44 40.66
N LEU A 299 15.38 9.20 40.27
CA LEU A 299 16.58 8.88 39.48
C LEU A 299 16.61 9.63 38.15
N PHE A 300 15.50 9.66 37.41
CA PHE A 300 15.39 10.38 36.15
C PHE A 300 15.65 11.89 36.34
N LEU A 301 15.06 12.50 37.36
CA LEU A 301 15.30 13.91 37.70
C LEU A 301 16.76 14.18 38.09
N VAL A 302 17.42 13.26 38.83
CA VAL A 302 18.85 13.40 39.14
C VAL A 302 19.68 13.40 37.86
N ILE A 303 19.41 12.47 36.94
CA ILE A 303 20.11 12.36 35.66
C ILE A 303 19.93 13.63 34.83
N GLU A 304 18.71 14.16 34.74
CA GLU A 304 18.43 15.41 34.02
C GLU A 304 19.14 16.63 34.62
N ARG A 305 19.21 16.71 35.95
CA ARG A 305 19.74 17.90 36.66
C ARG A 305 21.24 17.86 36.91
N ARG A 306 21.89 16.70 36.79
CA ARG A 306 23.31 16.51 37.07
C ARG A 306 24.21 17.52 36.34
N GLY A 307 23.87 17.87 35.10
CA GLY A 307 24.63 18.83 34.29
C GLY A 307 24.62 20.27 34.82
N THR A 308 23.66 20.62 35.70
CA THR A 308 23.45 22.01 36.18
C THR A 308 23.79 22.21 37.67
N LYS A 309 23.73 21.16 38.50
CA LYS A 309 23.87 21.26 39.97
C LYS A 309 24.90 20.33 40.61
N GLY A 310 25.65 19.55 39.81
CA GLY A 310 26.45 18.43 40.32
C GLY A 310 25.58 17.30 40.89
N ILE A 311 26.16 16.14 41.23
CA ILE A 311 25.37 14.95 41.60
C ILE A 311 24.57 15.11 42.91
N LYS A 312 25.18 15.73 43.92
CA LYS A 312 24.54 15.95 45.23
C LYS A 312 23.39 16.95 45.16
N GLY A 313 23.62 18.12 44.56
CA GLY A 313 22.59 19.15 44.41
C GLY A 313 21.46 18.73 43.47
N ALA A 314 21.74 17.92 42.45
CA ALA A 314 20.72 17.30 41.62
C ALA A 314 19.85 16.31 42.42
N ALA A 315 20.47 15.47 43.25
CA ALA A 315 19.79 14.50 44.09
C ALA A 315 18.87 15.14 45.15
N GLU A 316 19.36 16.14 45.88
CA GLU A 316 18.57 16.88 46.88
C GLU A 316 17.38 17.60 46.23
N SER A 317 17.60 18.25 45.08
CA SER A 317 16.55 18.94 44.32
C SER A 317 15.51 17.98 43.75
N ALA A 318 15.91 16.80 43.27
CA ALA A 318 14.99 15.77 42.80
C ALA A 318 14.15 15.20 43.94
N LEU A 319 14.76 14.95 45.11
CA LEU A 319 14.08 14.42 46.29
C LEU A 319 12.99 15.37 46.79
N ALA A 320 13.29 16.67 46.80
CA ALA A 320 12.32 17.71 47.16
C ALA A 320 11.08 17.68 46.25
N ASP A 321 11.24 17.52 44.94
CA ASP A 321 10.11 17.50 44.01
C ASP A 321 9.24 16.25 44.14
N VAL A 322 9.84 15.06 44.19
CA VAL A 322 9.05 13.82 44.34
C VAL A 322 8.32 13.77 45.69
N THR A 323 8.92 14.37 46.74
CA THR A 323 8.29 14.49 48.05
C THR A 323 7.14 15.50 48.03
N ALA A 324 7.35 16.67 47.43
CA ALA A 324 6.32 17.71 47.31
C ALA A 324 5.12 17.24 46.46
N GLN A 325 5.35 16.36 45.48
CA GLN A 325 4.33 15.85 44.56
C GLN A 325 3.94 14.38 44.82
N ALA A 326 4.17 13.89 46.05
CA ALA A 326 3.86 12.50 46.42
C ALA A 326 2.39 12.12 46.19
N ALA A 327 1.46 13.06 46.33
CA ALA A 327 0.04 12.83 46.06
C ALA A 327 -0.24 12.56 44.57
N VAL A 328 0.47 13.22 43.66
CA VAL A 328 0.34 13.01 42.21
C VAL A 328 0.93 11.67 41.81
N ILE A 329 2.12 11.34 42.35
CA ILE A 329 2.73 10.01 42.20
C ILE A 329 1.77 8.93 42.69
N ARG A 330 1.14 9.15 43.83
CA ARG A 330 0.17 8.21 44.39
C ARG A 330 -1.04 8.02 43.48
N SER A 331 -1.61 9.10 42.95
CA SER A 331 -2.72 9.03 42.00
C SER A 331 -2.35 8.27 40.71
N MET A 332 -1.13 8.44 40.19
CA MET A 332 -0.66 7.69 39.02
C MET A 332 -0.53 6.19 39.31
N ALA A 333 -0.03 5.84 40.51
CA ALA A 333 0.04 4.44 40.96
C ALA A 333 -1.37 3.84 41.16
N ASP A 334 -2.31 4.61 41.70
CA ASP A 334 -3.71 4.19 41.87
C ASP A 334 -4.38 3.95 40.52
N ASP A 335 -4.16 4.81 39.51
CA ASP A 335 -4.69 4.61 38.15
C ASP A 335 -4.14 3.31 37.52
N PHE A 336 -2.84 3.05 37.66
CA PHE A 336 -2.22 1.83 37.16
C PHE A 336 -2.75 0.57 37.85
N VAL A 337 -2.89 0.60 39.18
CA VAL A 337 -3.44 -0.54 39.94
C VAL A 337 -4.93 -0.74 39.62
N ALA A 338 -5.72 0.33 39.50
CA ALA A 338 -7.11 0.24 39.09
C ALA A 338 -7.25 -0.39 37.69
N PHE A 339 -6.38 -0.01 36.75
CA PHE A 339 -6.30 -0.63 35.43
C PHE A 339 -6.03 -2.14 35.53
N LEU A 340 -4.99 -2.56 36.28
CA LEU A 340 -4.67 -3.97 36.46
C LEU A 340 -5.77 -4.75 37.17
N THR A 341 -6.37 -4.18 38.22
CA THR A 341 -7.47 -4.80 38.95
C THR A 341 -8.65 -5.05 38.02
N ALA A 342 -9.08 -4.05 37.25
CA ALA A 342 -10.15 -4.20 36.28
C ALA A 342 -9.85 -5.30 35.26
N ALA A 343 -8.60 -5.37 34.77
CA ALA A 343 -8.17 -6.38 33.82
C ALA A 343 -8.23 -7.80 34.40
N LEU A 344 -7.72 -7.98 35.63
CA LEU A 344 -7.68 -9.28 36.32
C LEU A 344 -9.06 -9.80 36.70
N THR A 345 -10.02 -8.91 36.95
CA THR A 345 -11.41 -9.28 37.30
C THR A 345 -12.32 -9.44 36.08
N GLY A 346 -11.80 -9.36 34.85
CA GLY A 346 -12.58 -9.43 33.61
C GLY A 346 -13.45 -8.20 33.33
N GLY A 347 -13.15 -7.07 33.98
CA GLY A 347 -13.75 -5.76 33.68
C GLY A 347 -13.17 -5.16 32.39
N VAL A 348 -13.63 -3.96 32.03
CA VAL A 348 -13.09 -3.18 30.91
C VAL A 348 -12.15 -2.10 31.46
N PRO A 349 -10.84 -2.36 31.61
CA PRO A 349 -9.91 -1.33 32.01
C PRO A 349 -9.96 -0.13 31.07
N SER A 350 -9.78 1.07 31.60
CA SER A 350 -9.65 2.29 30.80
C SER A 350 -8.21 2.79 30.85
N TRP A 351 -7.56 2.88 29.70
CA TRP A 351 -6.27 3.54 29.54
C TRP A 351 -6.23 4.26 28.19
N PRO A 352 -5.68 5.49 28.09
CA PRO A 352 -5.68 6.23 26.82
C PRO A 352 -4.82 5.56 25.74
N SER A 353 -5.25 5.66 24.48
CA SER A 353 -4.60 5.02 23.33
C SER A 353 -4.11 6.09 22.34
N ASP A 354 -2.83 6.07 21.97
CA ASP A 354 -2.31 6.99 20.94
C ASP A 354 -2.83 6.60 19.55
N HIS A 355 -2.92 5.29 19.29
CA HIS A 355 -3.46 4.75 18.03
C HIS A 355 -4.90 5.20 17.77
N LEU A 356 -5.71 5.39 18.81
CA LEU A 356 -7.09 5.88 18.70
C LEU A 356 -7.20 7.40 18.87
N TYR A 357 -6.14 8.06 19.32
CA TYR A 357 -6.20 9.46 19.73
C TYR A 357 -6.72 10.38 18.62
N ALA A 358 -6.17 10.26 17.41
CA ALA A 358 -6.62 11.06 16.27
C ALA A 358 -8.09 10.75 15.90
N LEU A 359 -8.52 9.50 16.03
CA LEU A 359 -9.90 9.10 15.76
C LEU A 359 -10.85 9.70 16.81
N GLU A 360 -10.53 9.54 18.10
CA GLU A 360 -11.32 9.99 19.25
C GLU A 360 -11.43 11.51 19.33
N THR A 361 -10.30 12.21 19.20
CA THR A 361 -10.26 13.67 19.40
C THR A 361 -10.71 14.47 18.19
N ARG A 362 -10.70 13.87 17.00
CA ARG A 362 -10.93 14.59 15.73
C ARG A 362 -12.16 14.13 14.97
N TYR A 363 -12.52 12.85 15.08
CA TYR A 363 -13.61 12.23 14.32
C TYR A 363 -14.57 11.43 15.21
N GLY A 364 -14.66 11.79 16.50
CA GLY A 364 -15.62 11.22 17.45
C GLY A 364 -15.36 9.79 17.89
N GLY A 365 -14.21 9.20 17.53
CA GLY A 365 -13.87 7.81 17.85
C GLY A 365 -14.55 6.78 16.96
N PHE A 366 -15.17 7.21 15.85
CA PHE A 366 -15.95 6.34 14.98
C PHE A 366 -15.19 5.94 13.72
N TYR A 367 -15.38 4.68 13.34
CA TYR A 367 -14.87 4.14 12.09
C TYR A 367 -15.82 4.55 10.97
N LEU A 368 -15.58 5.69 10.33
CA LEU A 368 -16.53 6.21 9.35
C LEU A 368 -16.51 5.38 8.06
N GLN A 369 -17.70 5.05 7.57
CA GLN A 369 -17.90 4.15 6.44
C GLN A 369 -19.12 4.59 5.60
N PRO A 370 -19.29 4.06 4.37
CA PRO A 370 -20.38 4.52 3.54
C PRO A 370 -21.76 4.27 4.17
N GLY A 371 -22.62 5.29 4.09
CA GLY A 371 -23.93 5.32 4.75
C GLY A 371 -23.94 5.91 6.16
N ASP A 372 -22.78 6.35 6.68
CA ASP A 372 -22.69 7.23 7.86
C ASP A 372 -23.05 8.67 7.50
N SER A 373 -23.61 9.42 8.46
CA SER A 373 -24.11 10.78 8.22
C SER A 373 -24.24 11.58 9.50
N ASP A 374 -23.78 12.82 9.47
CA ASP A 374 -23.90 13.77 10.59
C ASP A 374 -25.36 14.15 10.85
N ALA A 375 -26.19 14.22 9.80
CA ALA A 375 -27.60 14.57 9.90
C ALA A 375 -28.41 13.50 10.64
N THR A 376 -28.11 12.23 10.40
CA THR A 376 -28.74 11.09 11.08
C THR A 376 -27.99 10.64 12.34
N LYS A 377 -26.83 11.26 12.63
CA LYS A 377 -25.90 10.88 13.69
C LYS A 377 -25.52 9.40 13.64
N LYS A 378 -25.38 8.88 12.42
CA LYS A 378 -25.02 7.49 12.17
C LYS A 378 -23.53 7.41 11.92
N TYR A 379 -22.82 6.70 12.79
CA TYR A 379 -21.35 6.57 12.73
C TYR A 379 -20.91 5.15 13.08
N GLY A 380 -19.99 4.61 12.28
CA GLY A 380 -19.63 3.20 12.36
C GLY A 380 -20.82 2.29 12.08
N GLY A 381 -21.76 2.74 11.24
CA GLY A 381 -22.96 2.00 10.87
C GLY A 381 -24.11 2.03 11.87
N ALA A 382 -23.97 2.72 13.01
CA ALA A 382 -24.99 2.77 14.06
C ALA A 382 -25.36 4.20 14.45
N VAL A 383 -26.64 4.43 14.79
CA VAL A 383 -27.13 5.73 15.28
C VAL A 383 -26.59 6.00 16.68
N ARG A 384 -26.02 7.18 16.90
CA ARG A 384 -25.42 7.63 18.16
C ARG A 384 -26.24 8.78 18.76
N ALA A 385 -27.21 8.43 19.60
CA ALA A 385 -28.04 9.43 20.29
C ALA A 385 -27.16 10.33 21.17
N GLY A 386 -27.38 11.65 21.10
CA GLY A 386 -26.64 12.64 21.90
C GLY A 386 -25.32 13.15 21.29
N ASP A 387 -24.84 12.55 20.21
CA ASP A 387 -23.62 13.01 19.53
C ASP A 387 -23.82 14.42 18.88
N PRO A 388 -22.80 15.30 18.88
CA PRO A 388 -22.90 16.66 18.34
C PRO A 388 -23.15 16.76 16.82
N GLY A 389 -22.82 15.74 16.02
CA GLY A 389 -23.22 15.75 14.60
C GLY A 389 -22.25 16.42 13.62
N SER A 390 -20.94 16.13 13.63
CA SER A 390 -19.97 16.86 12.78
C SER A 390 -18.75 16.06 12.30
N HIS A 391 -18.78 14.74 12.38
CA HIS A 391 -17.59 13.91 12.17
C HIS A 391 -17.30 13.69 10.68
N VAL A 392 -18.33 13.52 9.85
CA VAL A 392 -18.17 13.38 8.40
C VAL A 392 -17.77 14.71 7.77
N GLU A 393 -18.42 15.80 8.15
CA GLU A 393 -18.04 17.15 7.70
C GLU A 393 -16.58 17.46 8.05
N LYS A 394 -16.15 17.07 9.25
CA LYS A 394 -14.76 17.25 9.69
C LYS A 394 -13.77 16.45 8.83
N LEU A 395 -14.09 15.18 8.52
CA LEU A 395 -13.31 14.37 7.59
C LEU A 395 -13.19 15.04 6.22
N HIS A 396 -14.29 15.54 5.66
CA HIS A 396 -14.27 16.22 4.36
C HIS A 396 -13.43 17.49 4.39
N ASP A 397 -13.58 18.32 5.42
CA ASP A 397 -12.77 19.54 5.58
C ASP A 397 -11.27 19.24 5.66
N ASP A 398 -10.89 18.17 6.36
CA ASP A 398 -9.50 17.75 6.47
C ASP A 398 -8.96 17.18 5.14
N LEU A 399 -9.75 16.40 4.41
CA LEU A 399 -9.42 15.90 3.08
C LEU A 399 -9.23 17.04 2.06
N VAL A 400 -10.14 18.01 2.04
CA VAL A 400 -10.03 19.20 1.18
C VAL A 400 -8.78 20.01 1.52
N LEU A 401 -8.47 20.17 2.81
CA LEU A 401 -7.30 20.92 3.26
C LEU A 401 -5.98 20.34 2.74
N VAL A 402 -5.87 19.02 2.65
CA VAL A 402 -4.69 18.32 2.11
C VAL A 402 -4.83 17.95 0.63
N GLY A 403 -5.84 18.51 -0.06
CA GLY A 403 -5.93 18.49 -1.52
C GLY A 403 -6.81 17.42 -2.15
N PHE A 404 -7.55 16.63 -1.38
CA PHE A 404 -8.50 15.62 -1.90
C PHE A 404 -9.89 16.23 -2.04
N THR A 405 -10.22 16.70 -3.24
CA THR A 405 -11.43 17.50 -3.49
C THR A 405 -12.48 16.78 -4.35
N CYS A 406 -12.38 15.47 -4.55
CA CYS A 406 -13.41 14.64 -5.19
C CYS A 406 -14.65 14.43 -4.30
N LEU A 407 -15.04 15.45 -3.53
CA LEU A 407 -16.07 15.44 -2.52
C LEU A 407 -17.26 16.29 -2.97
N PRO A 408 -18.45 16.10 -2.37
CA PRO A 408 -19.59 16.99 -2.62
C PRO A 408 -19.25 18.45 -2.32
N ALA A 409 -20.06 19.38 -2.82
CA ALA A 409 -19.84 20.80 -2.52
C ALA A 409 -20.13 21.09 -1.04
N LYS A 410 -19.23 21.84 -0.37
CA LYS A 410 -19.40 22.26 1.02
C LYS A 410 -20.72 23.03 1.21
N GLY A 411 -21.42 22.76 2.30
CA GLY A 411 -22.73 23.33 2.62
C GLY A 411 -23.93 22.55 2.05
N THR A 412 -23.70 21.50 1.26
CA THR A 412 -24.75 20.57 0.83
C THR A 412 -25.00 19.46 1.86
N ALA A 413 -26.18 18.84 1.85
CA ALA A 413 -26.47 17.68 2.70
C ALA A 413 -25.49 16.52 2.44
N ALA A 414 -25.14 16.29 1.18
CA ALA A 414 -24.19 15.25 0.78
C ALA A 414 -22.76 15.46 1.34
N TYR A 415 -22.35 16.70 1.64
CA TYR A 415 -21.06 16.98 2.31
C TYR A 415 -21.03 16.52 3.77
N ARG A 416 -22.18 16.16 4.33
CA ARG A 416 -22.33 15.64 5.68
C ARG A 416 -22.66 14.15 5.69
N GLU A 417 -22.46 13.48 4.55
CA GLU A 417 -22.72 12.08 4.32
C GLU A 417 -21.44 11.39 3.82
N TYR A 418 -21.13 10.23 4.41
CA TYR A 418 -20.05 9.39 3.92
C TYR A 418 -20.59 8.63 2.71
N GLY A 419 -20.45 9.25 1.55
CA GLY A 419 -20.85 8.68 0.26
C GLY A 419 -19.69 7.99 -0.46
N ARG A 420 -19.95 7.57 -1.69
CA ARG A 420 -18.96 6.96 -2.59
C ARG A 420 -17.78 7.88 -2.88
N SER A 421 -18.04 9.16 -3.13
CA SER A 421 -17.03 10.21 -3.32
C SER A 421 -16.07 10.31 -2.13
N THR A 422 -16.59 10.19 -0.91
CA THR A 422 -15.78 10.14 0.32
C THR A 422 -14.93 8.89 0.36
N GLN A 423 -15.53 7.72 0.07
CA GLN A 423 -14.80 6.46 0.01
C GLN A 423 -13.63 6.53 -0.99
N TRP A 424 -13.85 7.09 -2.18
CA TRP A 424 -12.81 7.26 -3.20
C TRP A 424 -11.72 8.24 -2.76
N ALA A 425 -12.10 9.38 -2.16
CA ALA A 425 -11.15 10.34 -1.60
C ALA A 425 -10.23 9.68 -0.57
N VAL A 426 -10.80 8.91 0.36
CA VAL A 426 -10.05 8.19 1.39
C VAL A 426 -9.14 7.13 0.76
N ARG A 427 -9.56 6.41 -0.28
CA ARG A 427 -8.67 5.48 -0.99
C ARG A 427 -7.50 6.19 -1.66
N HIS A 428 -7.75 7.35 -2.28
CA HIS A 428 -6.68 8.14 -2.88
C HIS A 428 -5.70 8.65 -1.83
N LEU A 429 -6.18 9.11 -0.68
CA LEU A 429 -5.35 9.46 0.47
C LEU A 429 -4.49 8.26 0.90
N GLN A 430 -5.12 7.12 1.20
CA GLN A 430 -4.42 5.91 1.64
C GLN A 430 -3.34 5.48 0.64
N GLY A 431 -3.65 5.46 -0.66
CA GLY A 431 -2.70 5.09 -1.70
C GLY A 431 -1.54 6.08 -1.85
N TYR A 432 -1.81 7.38 -1.93
CA TYR A 432 -0.73 8.39 -2.04
C TYR A 432 0.09 8.51 -0.76
N ALA A 433 -0.56 8.38 0.40
CA ALA A 433 0.13 8.33 1.68
C ALA A 433 0.99 7.06 1.82
N GLY A 434 0.76 6.00 1.05
CA GLY A 434 1.68 4.86 0.97
C GLY A 434 2.99 5.16 0.25
N THR A 435 3.09 6.28 -0.47
CA THR A 435 4.31 6.67 -1.21
C THR A 435 5.26 7.52 -0.36
N GLU A 436 6.54 7.57 -0.76
CA GLU A 436 7.58 8.36 -0.07
C GLU A 436 7.37 9.88 -0.20
N GLY A 437 6.65 10.32 -1.25
CA GLY A 437 6.50 11.72 -1.61
C GLY A 437 5.11 12.29 -1.36
N VAL A 438 5.08 13.52 -0.87
CA VAL A 438 3.89 14.39 -0.85
C VAL A 438 4.21 15.70 -1.59
N ALA A 439 3.19 16.45 -2.01
CA ALA A 439 3.41 17.79 -2.53
C ALA A 439 3.53 18.81 -1.40
N GLY A 440 4.42 19.78 -1.58
CA GLY A 440 4.39 21.08 -0.92
C GLY A 440 3.81 22.14 -1.87
N VAL A 441 3.02 23.06 -1.32
CA VAL A 441 2.44 24.21 -2.05
C VAL A 441 2.81 25.51 -1.32
N LEU A 442 3.19 26.56 -2.06
CA LEU A 442 3.45 27.91 -1.54
C LEU A 442 2.14 28.72 -1.44
N GLU A 443 2.03 29.64 -0.47
CA GLU A 443 0.94 30.64 -0.43
C GLU A 443 1.36 31.99 -1.05
N PRO A 444 0.41 32.79 -1.61
CA PRO A 444 -1.04 32.60 -1.52
C PRO A 444 -1.71 32.09 -2.82
N LEU A 445 -2.62 31.13 -2.65
CA LEU A 445 -3.60 30.67 -3.66
C LEU A 445 -4.61 31.78 -4.02
N THR A 446 -4.17 32.91 -4.57
CA THR A 446 -5.04 34.06 -4.92
C THR A 446 -5.28 34.23 -6.42
N GLY A 447 -4.77 33.33 -7.27
CA GLY A 447 -5.01 33.34 -8.72
C GLY A 447 -5.83 32.12 -9.19
N PRO A 448 -6.61 32.24 -10.28
CA PRO A 448 -7.32 31.13 -10.92
C PRO A 448 -6.39 30.18 -11.66
N HIS A 449 -5.09 30.27 -11.43
CA HIS A 449 -4.05 29.55 -12.15
C HIS A 449 -3.03 29.06 -11.13
N ALA A 450 -2.61 27.82 -11.31
CA ALA A 450 -1.60 27.13 -10.52
C ALA A 450 -0.19 27.73 -10.73
N ALA A 451 -0.01 29.01 -10.42
CA ALA A 451 1.30 29.66 -10.32
C ALA A 451 2.06 29.21 -9.06
N ASP A 452 1.44 28.40 -8.19
CA ASP A 452 2.12 27.83 -7.04
C ASP A 452 2.99 26.66 -7.51
N PRO A 453 4.32 26.73 -7.29
CA PRO A 453 5.18 25.60 -7.57
C PRO A 453 4.81 24.46 -6.62
N LEU A 454 4.34 23.34 -7.19
CA LEU A 454 4.31 22.06 -6.52
C LEU A 454 5.76 21.60 -6.42
N PHE A 455 6.23 21.35 -5.19
CA PHE A 455 7.55 20.78 -4.98
C PHE A 455 7.45 19.52 -4.13
N HIS A 456 8.41 18.63 -4.33
CA HIS A 456 8.46 17.39 -3.60
C HIS A 456 8.81 17.62 -2.12
N LEU A 457 8.04 16.99 -1.24
CA LEU A 457 8.31 16.86 0.19
C LEU A 457 8.34 15.38 0.57
N HIS A 458 9.19 15.02 1.53
CA HIS A 458 9.16 13.68 2.11
C HIS A 458 7.88 13.50 2.94
N ASN A 459 7.23 12.35 2.79
CA ASN A 459 6.03 11.99 3.52
C ASN A 459 6.36 11.70 5.00
N PRO A 460 5.94 12.54 5.95
CA PRO A 460 6.29 12.41 7.36
C PRO A 460 5.58 11.24 8.05
N ARG A 461 4.56 10.65 7.41
CA ARG A 461 3.84 9.48 7.93
C ARG A 461 3.21 8.70 6.78
N ARG A 462 3.87 7.62 6.36
CA ARG A 462 3.34 6.75 5.32
C ARG A 462 2.18 5.89 5.82
N TYR A 463 1.20 5.65 4.96
CA TYR A 463 0.11 4.70 5.18
C TYR A 463 0.53 3.30 4.73
N TRP A 464 0.33 2.30 5.58
CA TRP A 464 0.75 0.93 5.29
C TRP A 464 -0.37 -0.11 5.41
N GLY A 465 -1.59 0.33 5.71
CA GLY A 465 -2.78 -0.52 5.70
C GLY A 465 -3.24 -0.87 4.27
N PRO A 466 -4.26 -1.74 4.14
CA PRO A 466 -4.92 -1.99 2.88
C PRO A 466 -5.71 -0.74 2.43
N VAL A 467 -5.70 -0.44 1.13
CA VAL A 467 -6.45 0.72 0.60
C VAL A 467 -7.95 0.36 0.51
N HIS A 468 -8.67 0.53 1.62
CA HIS A 468 -10.08 0.16 1.77
C HIS A 468 -11.07 1.33 1.66
N GLY A 469 -10.63 2.58 1.79
CA GLY A 469 -11.52 3.74 1.65
C GLY A 469 -12.48 3.97 2.81
N LEU A 470 -12.13 3.48 4.01
CA LEU A 470 -12.89 3.72 5.24
C LEU A 470 -12.00 4.58 6.16
N LEU A 471 -12.59 5.37 7.05
CA LEU A 471 -11.81 6.06 8.09
C LEU A 471 -11.59 5.12 9.26
N ASP A 472 -10.44 4.47 9.30
CA ASP A 472 -9.96 3.69 10.45
C ASP A 472 -8.92 4.50 11.27
N PRO A 473 -8.43 3.99 12.41
CA PRO A 473 -7.48 4.73 13.24
C PRO A 473 -6.16 5.09 12.51
N GLU A 474 -5.66 4.20 11.64
CA GLU A 474 -4.45 4.45 10.86
C GLU A 474 -4.67 5.58 9.84
N THR A 475 -5.78 5.56 9.11
CA THR A 475 -6.17 6.63 8.18
C THR A 475 -6.36 7.96 8.91
N ALA A 476 -7.02 7.94 10.07
CA ALA A 476 -7.21 9.12 10.90
C ALA A 476 -5.87 9.72 11.36
N THR A 477 -4.92 8.86 11.77
CA THR A 477 -3.58 9.26 12.23
C THR A 477 -2.76 9.88 11.09
N VAL A 478 -2.74 9.25 9.92
CA VAL A 478 -2.07 9.78 8.71
C VAL A 478 -2.65 11.14 8.31
N LEU A 479 -3.98 11.23 8.22
CA LEU A 479 -4.66 12.48 7.85
C LEU A 479 -4.42 13.59 8.87
N ALA A 480 -4.52 13.27 10.16
CA ALA A 480 -4.23 14.22 11.24
C ALA A 480 -2.79 14.72 11.18
N ARG A 481 -1.83 13.85 10.85
CA ARG A 481 -0.43 14.26 10.66
C ARG A 481 -0.27 15.22 9.50
N TRP A 482 -0.86 14.92 8.34
CA TRP A 482 -0.78 15.78 7.16
C TRP A 482 -1.44 17.15 7.40
N VAL A 483 -2.58 17.18 8.09
CA VAL A 483 -3.21 18.46 8.47
C VAL A 483 -2.36 19.23 9.49
N THR A 484 -1.79 18.55 10.48
CA THR A 484 -0.92 19.19 11.48
C THR A 484 0.29 19.85 10.80
N GLU A 485 0.96 19.15 9.90
CA GLU A 485 2.08 19.72 9.14
C GLU A 485 1.66 20.89 8.25
N THR A 486 0.49 20.78 7.62
CA THR A 486 -0.11 21.86 6.81
C THR A 486 -0.42 23.12 7.63
N THR A 487 -0.75 22.96 8.91
CA THR A 487 -1.13 24.06 9.80
C THR A 487 0.04 24.61 10.63
N ALA A 488 0.99 23.76 11.01
CA ALA A 488 2.11 24.09 11.90
C ALA A 488 3.23 24.89 11.22
N ARG A 489 3.40 24.78 9.89
CA ARG A 489 4.47 25.50 9.15
C ARG A 489 4.22 27.01 8.96
N ARG A 490 3.33 27.61 9.76
CA ARG A 490 3.19 29.06 9.90
C ARG A 490 4.27 29.62 10.83
N GLY A 491 5.53 29.68 10.37
CA GLY A 491 6.64 30.22 11.15
C GLY A 491 7.79 30.79 10.30
N THR A 492 8.34 31.92 10.71
CA THR A 492 9.48 32.60 10.05
C THR A 492 10.75 31.77 10.13
N ALA A 493 11.33 31.42 8.97
CA ALA A 493 12.68 30.87 8.91
C ALA A 493 13.70 31.92 9.41
N PRO A 494 14.64 31.56 10.30
CA PRO A 494 15.71 32.48 10.72
C PRO A 494 16.62 32.82 9.53
N GLY A 495 16.75 34.11 9.20
CA GLY A 495 17.71 34.60 8.20
C GLY A 495 17.13 35.01 6.84
N VAL A 496 15.81 34.95 6.63
CA VAL A 496 15.16 35.47 5.41
C VAL A 496 14.66 36.90 5.66
N THR A 497 15.41 37.89 5.19
CA THR A 497 15.00 39.30 5.17
C THR A 497 13.92 39.52 4.10
N GLU A 498 12.74 39.96 4.55
CA GLU A 498 11.61 40.55 3.82
C GLU A 498 11.23 40.02 2.43
N ARG A 499 9.97 39.52 2.34
CA ARG A 499 9.22 39.01 1.17
C ARG A 499 9.53 37.56 0.75
N VAL A 500 9.06 36.59 1.54
CA VAL A 500 7.97 35.62 1.21
C VAL A 500 7.73 34.82 2.50
N LYS A 501 6.54 34.94 3.11
CA LYS A 501 6.09 33.99 4.13
C LYS A 501 5.71 32.70 3.40
N VAL A 502 6.70 31.86 3.11
CA VAL A 502 6.45 30.54 2.52
C VAL A 502 5.89 29.64 3.62
N ALA A 503 4.57 29.48 3.66
CA ALA A 503 3.96 28.41 4.43
C ALA A 503 3.88 27.17 3.52
N ASP A 504 4.79 26.22 3.70
CA ASP A 504 4.75 24.94 2.99
C ASP A 504 3.52 24.15 3.46
N ARG A 505 2.45 24.09 2.67
CA ARG A 505 1.30 23.24 2.97
C ARG A 505 1.51 21.86 2.35
N MET A 506 1.22 20.79 3.10
CA MET A 506 1.22 19.44 2.52
C MET A 506 -0.05 19.25 1.68
N HIS A 507 0.11 18.60 0.54
CA HIS A 507 -0.95 18.38 -0.42
C HIS A 507 -0.83 17.01 -1.11
N CYS A 508 -1.92 16.54 -1.71
CA CYS A 508 -1.92 15.42 -2.65
C CYS A 508 -0.78 15.60 -3.67
N PRO A 509 0.11 14.60 -3.85
CA PRO A 509 1.33 14.74 -4.64
C PRO A 509 1.09 14.82 -6.15
N VAL A 510 -0.09 14.44 -6.62
CA VAL A 510 -0.49 14.55 -8.02
C VAL A 510 -1.69 15.49 -8.09
N VAL A 511 -1.61 16.48 -8.98
CA VAL A 511 -2.71 17.41 -9.28
C VAL A 511 -3.02 17.30 -10.77
N MET A 512 -4.29 17.09 -11.10
CA MET A 512 -4.78 17.07 -12.47
C MET A 512 -5.40 18.42 -12.82
N GLU A 513 -5.07 18.94 -13.99
CA GLU A 513 -5.58 20.22 -14.49
C GLU A 513 -6.09 20.07 -15.93
N SER A 514 -7.19 20.73 -16.26
CA SER A 514 -7.69 20.83 -17.62
C SER A 514 -7.34 22.15 -18.26
N TRP A 515 -7.03 22.06 -19.55
CA TRP A 515 -6.56 23.16 -20.35
C TRP A 515 -7.11 23.09 -21.78
N LYS A 516 -7.35 24.27 -22.35
CA LYS A 516 -7.41 24.44 -23.81
C LYS A 516 -6.00 24.34 -24.38
N TRP A 517 -5.92 23.97 -25.66
CA TRP A 517 -4.67 23.68 -26.34
C TRP A 517 -4.72 24.12 -27.80
N ASN A 518 -3.56 24.33 -28.42
CA ASN A 518 -3.43 24.76 -29.82
C ASN A 518 -3.09 23.61 -30.78
N THR A 519 -3.12 23.84 -32.08
CA THR A 519 -2.80 22.82 -33.11
C THR A 519 -1.44 22.12 -32.94
N ALA A 520 -0.49 22.74 -32.23
CA ALA A 520 0.82 22.17 -31.88
C ALA A 520 0.80 21.29 -30.61
N SER A 521 -0.38 20.95 -30.07
CA SER A 521 -0.56 20.22 -28.81
C SER A 521 -0.09 20.96 -27.55
N ALA A 522 0.18 22.27 -27.64
CA ALA A 522 0.64 23.03 -26.49
C ALA A 522 -0.55 23.59 -25.68
N PRO A 523 -0.50 23.55 -24.34
CA PRO A 523 -1.52 24.15 -23.49
C PRO A 523 -1.53 25.67 -23.65
N THR A 524 -2.73 26.27 -23.71
CA THR A 524 -2.92 27.71 -23.93
C THR A 524 -3.71 28.41 -22.84
N THR A 525 -4.84 27.82 -22.43
CA THR A 525 -5.78 28.46 -21.50
C THR A 525 -6.15 27.48 -20.41
N PHE A 526 -5.85 27.83 -19.16
CA PHE A 526 -6.30 27.05 -18.01
C PHE A 526 -7.83 27.05 -17.92
N VAL A 527 -8.41 25.90 -17.60
CA VAL A 527 -9.86 25.73 -17.46
C VAL A 527 -10.23 25.39 -16.02
N LYS A 528 -9.63 24.34 -15.44
CA LYS A 528 -9.97 23.83 -14.11
C LYS A 528 -8.80 23.08 -13.48
N ASP A 529 -8.61 23.19 -12.16
CA ASP A 529 -7.66 22.39 -11.39
C ASP A 529 -8.40 21.31 -10.59
N ARG A 530 -7.61 20.43 -9.96
CA ARG A 530 -8.08 19.37 -9.05
C ARG A 530 -9.18 18.53 -9.69
N ILE A 531 -8.87 18.05 -10.89
CA ILE A 531 -9.72 17.15 -11.65
C ILE A 531 -9.60 15.75 -11.06
N TRP A 532 -10.73 15.12 -10.77
CA TRP A 532 -10.78 13.79 -10.20
C TRP A 532 -11.61 12.86 -11.07
N LEU A 533 -12.88 13.19 -11.24
CA LEU A 533 -13.86 12.36 -11.91
C LEU A 533 -13.68 12.41 -13.42
N ARG A 534 -14.04 11.33 -14.11
CA ARG A 534 -14.00 11.25 -15.58
C ARG A 534 -14.55 12.51 -16.28
N ASP A 535 -15.68 13.00 -15.79
CA ASP A 535 -16.50 14.08 -16.37
C ASP A 535 -16.26 15.46 -15.77
N ASP A 536 -15.25 15.60 -14.89
CA ASP A 536 -14.80 16.91 -14.41
C ASP A 536 -14.33 17.87 -15.52
N PRO A 537 -13.62 17.43 -16.58
CA PRO A 537 -13.29 18.24 -17.75
C PRO A 537 -14.39 18.20 -18.83
N ALA A 538 -14.53 19.27 -19.60
CA ALA A 538 -15.45 19.28 -20.73
C ALA A 538 -14.88 18.47 -21.92
N VAL A 539 -15.76 17.94 -22.78
CA VAL A 539 -15.35 17.29 -24.03
C VAL A 539 -14.47 18.23 -24.86
N GLY A 540 -13.33 17.73 -25.32
CA GLY A 540 -12.31 18.48 -26.06
C GLY A 540 -11.29 19.22 -25.19
N ASP A 541 -11.52 19.33 -23.87
CA ASP A 541 -10.49 19.75 -22.94
C ASP A 541 -9.44 18.65 -22.79
N ALA A 542 -8.19 19.08 -22.70
CA ALA A 542 -7.10 18.19 -22.43
C ALA A 542 -6.70 18.27 -20.96
N VAL A 543 -6.11 17.20 -20.45
CA VAL A 543 -5.76 17.06 -19.03
C VAL A 543 -4.26 16.81 -18.88
N TRP A 544 -3.67 17.51 -17.92
CA TRP A 544 -2.27 17.42 -17.56
C TRP A 544 -2.14 17.04 -16.10
N ALA A 545 -1.12 16.24 -15.80
CA ALA A 545 -0.74 15.87 -14.46
C ALA A 545 0.51 16.65 -14.04
N ARG A 546 0.41 17.37 -12.92
CA ARG A 546 1.56 17.87 -12.18
C ARG A 546 1.88 16.87 -11.07
N ASP A 547 3.07 16.28 -11.14
CA ASP A 547 3.44 15.16 -10.29
C ASP A 547 4.68 15.48 -9.45
N ALA A 548 4.46 15.73 -8.16
CA ALA A 548 5.50 15.94 -7.16
C ALA A 548 5.77 14.69 -6.32
N SER A 549 5.13 13.56 -6.64
CA SER A 549 5.36 12.29 -5.92
C SER A 549 6.79 11.77 -6.13
N MET A 550 7.40 12.11 -7.28
CA MET A 550 8.64 11.48 -7.80
C MET A 550 8.52 9.96 -7.92
N TYR A 551 7.29 9.45 -8.04
CA TYR A 551 6.99 8.03 -8.07
C TYR A 551 7.25 7.41 -9.46
N TYR A 552 7.12 8.21 -10.51
CA TYR A 552 7.35 7.82 -11.90
C TYR A 552 8.57 8.52 -12.50
N ASP A 553 9.23 7.84 -13.43
CA ASP A 553 10.38 8.38 -14.15
C ASP A 553 9.87 9.25 -15.31
N ILE A 554 9.75 10.56 -15.06
CA ILE A 554 9.25 11.53 -16.04
C ILE A 554 10.42 12.26 -16.70
N PRO A 555 10.68 12.05 -18.00
CA PRO A 555 11.72 12.79 -18.71
C PRO A 555 11.41 14.29 -18.74
N ALA A 556 12.43 15.13 -18.53
CA ALA A 556 12.26 16.58 -18.47
C ALA A 556 11.63 17.19 -19.74
N ASN A 557 11.87 16.59 -20.91
CA ASN A 557 11.28 17.00 -22.19
C ASN A 557 9.78 16.65 -22.33
N ARG A 558 9.20 15.89 -21.39
CA ARG A 558 7.77 15.59 -21.32
C ARG A 558 6.99 16.55 -20.41
N VAL A 559 7.71 17.35 -19.63
CA VAL A 559 7.14 18.41 -18.79
C VAL A 559 7.02 19.69 -19.61
N VAL A 560 5.82 20.25 -19.71
CA VAL A 560 5.52 21.35 -20.65
C VAL A 560 5.00 22.58 -19.91
N ALA A 561 5.57 23.75 -20.22
CA ALA A 561 5.08 25.04 -19.77
C ALA A 561 3.82 25.48 -20.56
N PRO A 562 2.92 26.29 -19.98
CA PRO A 562 2.97 26.86 -18.62
C PRO A 562 2.42 25.96 -17.51
N VAL A 563 2.08 24.71 -17.79
CA VAL A 563 1.48 23.78 -16.80
C VAL A 563 2.53 23.27 -15.81
N ASP A 564 3.78 23.15 -16.25
CA ASP A 564 4.85 22.42 -15.54
C ASP A 564 4.40 21.00 -15.18
N GLY A 565 3.75 20.34 -16.15
CA GLY A 565 3.19 19.00 -16.02
C GLY A 565 3.24 18.19 -17.31
N VAL A 566 2.80 16.94 -17.23
CA VAL A 566 2.80 15.96 -18.34
C VAL A 566 1.38 15.79 -18.87
N ALA A 567 1.23 15.75 -20.19
CA ALA A 567 -0.06 15.43 -20.80
C ALA A 567 -0.54 14.02 -20.42
N ALA A 568 -1.75 13.95 -19.86
CA ALA A 568 -2.44 12.72 -19.47
C ALA A 568 -3.48 12.27 -20.52
N GLY A 569 -3.99 13.19 -21.35
CA GLY A 569 -4.94 12.87 -22.42
C GLY A 569 -5.96 13.98 -22.62
N SER A 570 -7.13 13.62 -23.13
CA SER A 570 -8.28 14.53 -23.29
C SER A 570 -9.60 13.82 -23.05
N MET A 571 -10.65 14.58 -22.73
CA MET A 571 -12.01 14.05 -22.67
C MET A 571 -12.60 13.98 -24.08
N ALA A 572 -12.97 12.78 -24.53
CA ALA A 572 -13.51 12.55 -25.86
C ALA A 572 -14.99 12.15 -25.80
N SER A 573 -15.70 12.44 -26.90
CA SER A 573 -17.03 11.89 -27.18
C SER A 573 -17.00 11.20 -28.53
N VAL A 574 -17.38 9.92 -28.54
CA VAL A 574 -17.48 9.11 -29.76
C VAL A 574 -18.97 8.86 -30.04
N PRO A 575 -19.48 9.27 -31.21
CA PRO A 575 -20.87 9.04 -31.58
C PRO A 575 -21.26 7.56 -31.40
N ASP A 576 -22.45 7.34 -30.85
CA ASP A 576 -23.05 6.02 -30.59
C ASP A 576 -22.29 5.08 -29.63
N MET A 577 -21.15 5.53 -29.05
CA MET A 577 -20.35 4.69 -28.15
C MET A 577 -20.21 5.26 -26.74
N GLY A 578 -20.00 6.57 -26.57
CA GLY A 578 -19.96 7.19 -25.25
C GLY A 578 -18.97 8.34 -25.09
N GLN A 579 -18.60 8.61 -23.84
CA GLN A 579 -17.68 9.68 -23.46
C GLN A 579 -16.68 9.19 -22.41
N GLY A 580 -15.44 9.68 -22.47
CA GLY A 580 -14.41 9.32 -21.52
C GLY A 580 -13.00 9.72 -21.93
N PRO A 581 -12.00 9.43 -21.09
CA PRO A 581 -10.61 9.79 -21.36
C PRO A 581 -10.06 9.00 -22.55
N ILE A 582 -9.14 9.65 -23.28
CA ILE A 582 -8.37 9.04 -24.35
C ILE A 582 -6.97 9.64 -24.38
N SER A 583 -5.95 8.82 -24.65
CA SER A 583 -4.57 9.30 -24.75
C SER A 583 -4.13 9.55 -26.20
N ARG A 584 -4.88 9.01 -27.16
CA ARG A 584 -4.65 9.12 -28.61
C ARG A 584 -5.81 9.76 -29.37
N SER A 585 -5.62 9.98 -30.68
CA SER A 585 -6.64 10.37 -31.67
C SER A 585 -7.24 11.78 -31.54
N TYR A 586 -7.17 12.41 -30.37
CA TYR A 586 -7.43 13.83 -30.20
C TYR A 586 -6.15 14.54 -29.80
N LYS A 587 -5.98 15.73 -30.34
CA LYS A 587 -4.91 16.60 -29.90
C LYS A 587 -5.31 17.20 -28.52
N PRO A 588 -4.35 17.46 -27.62
CA PRO A 588 -2.92 17.24 -27.77
C PRO A 588 -2.62 15.73 -27.78
N ASN A 589 -1.76 15.32 -28.72
CA ASN A 589 -1.28 13.94 -28.72
C ASN A 589 -0.47 13.71 -27.44
N SER A 590 -1.00 12.93 -26.51
CA SER A 590 -0.36 12.66 -25.22
C SER A 590 0.58 11.45 -25.28
N LEU A 591 0.67 10.76 -26.41
CA LEU A 591 1.55 9.60 -26.59
C LEU A 591 3.03 10.00 -26.45
N TRP A 592 3.81 9.19 -25.75
CA TRP A 592 5.25 9.38 -25.60
C TRP A 592 6.03 8.84 -26.80
N SER A 593 5.76 9.38 -27.99
CA SER A 593 6.52 9.06 -29.20
C SER A 593 7.93 9.70 -29.16
N PRO A 594 9.00 8.98 -29.56
CA PRO A 594 9.01 7.59 -30.05
C PRO A 594 9.14 6.53 -28.94
N ASP A 595 9.32 6.93 -27.67
CA ASP A 595 9.69 6.08 -26.53
C ASP A 595 8.72 4.93 -26.23
N THR A 596 7.43 5.10 -26.54
CA THR A 596 6.38 4.07 -26.35
C THR A 596 5.90 3.43 -27.65
N ARG A 597 6.53 3.75 -28.78
CA ARG A 597 6.21 3.10 -30.05
C ARG A 597 6.48 1.60 -29.94
N VAL A 598 5.56 0.78 -30.42
CA VAL A 598 5.76 -0.67 -30.58
C VAL A 598 6.90 -0.89 -31.56
N ASP A 599 7.95 -1.53 -31.09
CA ASP A 599 9.07 -2.03 -31.89
C ASP A 599 9.55 -3.38 -31.33
N PRO A 600 10.37 -4.15 -32.07
CA PRO A 600 10.82 -5.48 -31.66
C PRO A 600 11.53 -5.51 -30.30
N ALA A 601 12.43 -4.55 -30.06
CA ALA A 601 13.26 -4.53 -28.86
C ALA A 601 12.46 -4.15 -27.61
N ARG A 602 11.53 -3.19 -27.73
CA ARG A 602 10.66 -2.79 -26.61
C ARG A 602 9.66 -3.88 -26.25
N LEU A 603 8.96 -4.42 -27.24
CA LEU A 603 7.88 -5.39 -27.00
C LEU A 603 8.44 -6.74 -26.57
N THR A 604 9.47 -7.23 -27.26
CA THR A 604 9.99 -8.60 -27.04
C THR A 604 11.22 -8.66 -26.14
N GLY A 605 11.79 -7.52 -25.76
CA GLY A 605 12.99 -7.40 -24.93
C GLY A 605 14.31 -7.55 -25.70
N ALA A 606 14.27 -7.81 -27.01
CA ALA A 606 15.45 -7.96 -27.86
C ALA A 606 15.15 -7.55 -29.31
N ALA A 607 16.18 -7.15 -30.05
CA ALA A 607 16.06 -6.98 -31.50
C ALA A 607 15.74 -8.33 -32.16
N ILE A 608 14.99 -8.28 -33.25
CA ILE A 608 14.65 -9.46 -34.05
C ILE A 608 15.38 -9.38 -35.37
N ASP A 609 16.22 -10.38 -35.65
CA ASP A 609 16.71 -10.65 -36.99
C ASP A 609 15.74 -11.62 -37.69
N PRO A 610 15.00 -11.18 -38.75
CA PRO A 610 14.07 -12.03 -39.47
C PRO A 610 14.70 -13.25 -40.15
N ALA A 611 16.00 -13.21 -40.45
CA ALA A 611 16.71 -14.31 -41.11
C ALA A 611 16.99 -15.46 -40.14
N THR A 612 17.28 -15.17 -38.87
CA THR A 612 17.62 -16.19 -37.86
C THR A 612 16.49 -16.50 -36.90
N ASN A 613 15.52 -15.59 -36.73
CA ASN A 613 14.41 -15.72 -35.78
C ASN A 613 13.05 -15.74 -36.51
N VAL A 614 12.89 -16.65 -37.47
CA VAL A 614 11.72 -16.69 -38.39
C VAL A 614 10.39 -16.67 -37.64
N ALA A 615 10.20 -17.55 -36.64
CA ALA A 615 8.96 -17.63 -35.86
C ALA A 615 8.67 -16.34 -35.09
N ARG A 616 9.69 -15.76 -34.46
CA ARG A 616 9.58 -14.52 -33.68
C ARG A 616 9.25 -13.33 -34.58
N ALA A 617 9.89 -13.23 -35.75
CA ALA A 617 9.62 -12.19 -36.73
C ALA A 617 8.21 -12.29 -37.33
N SER A 618 7.78 -13.52 -37.69
CA SER A 618 6.42 -13.79 -38.16
C SER A 618 5.36 -13.39 -37.13
N THR A 619 5.54 -13.85 -35.89
CA THR A 619 4.61 -13.54 -34.80
C THR A 619 4.60 -12.05 -34.45
N TYR A 620 5.78 -11.41 -34.46
CA TYR A 620 5.89 -9.98 -34.22
C TYR A 620 5.14 -9.18 -35.27
N ARG A 621 5.28 -9.48 -36.57
CA ARG A 621 4.54 -8.78 -37.63
C ARG A 621 3.03 -8.83 -37.41
N VAL A 622 2.50 -10.00 -37.09
CA VAL A 622 1.07 -10.18 -36.77
C VAL A 622 0.65 -9.33 -35.59
N VAL A 623 1.40 -9.35 -34.48
CA VAL A 623 1.08 -8.56 -33.29
C VAL A 623 1.21 -7.06 -33.56
N ALA A 624 2.26 -6.62 -34.25
CA ALA A 624 2.49 -5.22 -34.59
C ALA A 624 1.42 -4.66 -35.55
N ALA A 625 0.95 -5.48 -36.51
CA ALA A 625 -0.14 -5.14 -37.41
C ALA A 625 -1.45 -4.92 -36.65
N VAL A 626 -1.79 -5.84 -35.73
CA VAL A 626 -2.96 -5.70 -34.86
C VAL A 626 -2.82 -4.50 -33.93
N ALA A 627 -1.65 -4.28 -33.33
CA ALA A 627 -1.34 -3.12 -32.50
C ALA A 627 -1.47 -1.79 -33.26
N ALA A 628 -1.18 -1.77 -34.56
CA ALA A 628 -1.37 -0.57 -35.39
C ALA A 628 -2.84 -0.13 -35.44
N LEU A 629 -3.78 -1.08 -35.41
CA LEU A 629 -5.21 -0.80 -35.36
C LEU A 629 -5.72 -0.62 -33.93
N GLU A 630 -5.33 -1.51 -33.02
CA GLU A 630 -5.73 -1.45 -31.61
C GLU A 630 -5.25 -0.16 -30.99
N CYS A 631 -3.95 0.09 -30.98
CA CYS A 631 -3.30 1.09 -30.15
C CYS A 631 -2.45 2.09 -30.97
N GLY A 632 -2.62 2.13 -32.29
CA GLY A 632 -1.90 3.06 -33.17
C GLY A 632 -0.39 2.79 -33.22
N SER A 633 0.03 1.57 -32.85
CA SER A 633 1.43 1.18 -32.61
C SER A 633 2.10 1.90 -31.42
N TYR A 634 1.34 2.25 -30.37
CA TYR A 634 1.89 2.82 -29.13
C TYR A 634 1.41 2.08 -27.89
N LEU A 635 2.34 1.77 -26.99
CA LEU A 635 2.10 1.03 -25.75
C LEU A 635 1.33 1.87 -24.70
N ASP A 636 1.39 3.21 -24.80
CA ASP A 636 0.65 4.15 -23.95
C ASP A 636 -0.61 4.73 -24.61
N SER A 637 -1.09 4.09 -25.67
CA SER A 637 -2.41 4.35 -26.23
C SER A 637 -3.48 3.64 -25.40
N MET A 638 -4.39 4.44 -24.84
CA MET A 638 -5.48 4.00 -23.98
C MET A 638 -6.78 4.68 -24.41
N ASN A 639 -7.91 4.01 -24.16
CA ASN A 639 -9.24 4.61 -24.20
C ASN A 639 -10.07 4.22 -22.96
N GLY A 640 -11.06 5.04 -22.61
CA GLY A 640 -12.02 4.76 -21.54
C GLY A 640 -13.41 5.36 -21.80
N TRP A 641 -13.76 5.55 -23.08
CA TRP A 641 -15.00 6.21 -23.50
C TRP A 641 -16.16 5.25 -23.83
N ASP A 642 -15.89 3.95 -24.01
CA ASP A 642 -16.91 2.94 -24.34
C ASP A 642 -17.34 2.12 -23.10
N SER A 643 -18.01 0.99 -23.32
CA SER A 643 -18.42 0.07 -22.27
C SER A 643 -17.25 -0.65 -21.60
N ALA A 644 -16.07 -0.71 -22.24
CA ALA A 644 -14.84 -1.10 -21.58
C ALA A 644 -14.32 0.12 -20.82
N VAL A 645 -14.36 0.03 -19.49
CA VAL A 645 -14.01 1.13 -18.58
C VAL A 645 -12.62 1.69 -18.90
N VAL A 646 -11.66 0.81 -19.12
CA VAL A 646 -10.33 1.13 -19.64
C VAL A 646 -9.92 0.01 -20.60
N SER A 647 -9.31 0.39 -21.72
CA SER A 647 -8.54 -0.51 -22.59
C SER A 647 -7.13 0.03 -22.81
N LEU A 648 -6.13 -0.85 -22.78
CA LEU A 648 -4.72 -0.48 -22.95
C LEU A 648 -3.89 -1.56 -23.64
N GLY A 649 -2.72 -1.19 -24.14
CA GLY A 649 -1.73 -2.13 -24.68
C GLY A 649 -2.01 -2.64 -26.10
N VAL A 650 -1.16 -3.54 -26.58
CA VAL A 650 -1.12 -4.00 -28.00
C VAL A 650 -2.39 -4.69 -28.50
N ALA A 651 -3.23 -5.19 -27.58
CA ALA A 651 -4.50 -5.84 -27.89
C ALA A 651 -5.70 -5.16 -27.22
N HIS A 652 -5.53 -3.93 -26.71
CA HIS A 652 -6.58 -3.20 -25.98
C HIS A 652 -7.20 -4.07 -24.86
N TRP A 653 -6.36 -4.58 -23.96
CA TRP A 653 -6.77 -5.39 -22.83
C TRP A 653 -7.76 -4.61 -21.96
N THR A 654 -8.97 -5.15 -21.78
CA THR A 654 -10.11 -4.39 -21.26
C THR A 654 -10.43 -4.69 -19.79
N ILE A 655 -11.01 -3.69 -19.11
CA ILE A 655 -11.85 -3.86 -17.92
C ILE A 655 -13.31 -3.78 -18.36
N TRP A 656 -14.13 -4.81 -18.07
CA TRP A 656 -15.49 -4.89 -18.58
C TRP A 656 -16.55 -5.10 -17.48
N PRO A 657 -17.30 -4.07 -17.07
CA PRO A 657 -18.29 -4.16 -16.00
C PRO A 657 -19.39 -5.18 -16.25
N ALA A 658 -19.93 -5.28 -17.48
CA ALA A 658 -21.09 -6.14 -17.74
C ALA A 658 -20.81 -7.65 -17.53
N HIS A 659 -19.55 -8.05 -17.40
CA HIS A 659 -19.12 -9.43 -17.13
C HIS A 659 -18.44 -9.58 -15.78
N HIS A 660 -18.35 -8.50 -15.00
CA HIS A 660 -17.58 -8.36 -13.75
C HIS A 660 -16.11 -8.82 -13.87
N THR A 661 -15.59 -8.97 -15.10
CA THR A 661 -14.29 -9.56 -15.42
C THR A 661 -13.75 -8.92 -16.70
N GLY A 662 -12.44 -8.97 -16.92
CA GLY A 662 -11.81 -8.45 -18.13
C GLY A 662 -10.43 -9.04 -18.40
N GLU A 663 -9.93 -8.87 -19.62
CA GLU A 663 -8.63 -9.40 -20.02
C GLU A 663 -7.47 -8.63 -19.36
N LEU A 664 -7.67 -7.35 -19.03
CA LEU A 664 -6.65 -6.55 -18.36
C LEU A 664 -6.26 -7.16 -17.01
N PHE A 665 -7.23 -7.59 -16.19
CA PHE A 665 -6.91 -8.16 -14.89
C PHE A 665 -6.25 -9.55 -14.98
N ALA A 666 -6.45 -10.28 -16.07
CA ALA A 666 -5.70 -11.51 -16.33
C ALA A 666 -4.24 -11.20 -16.73
N LEU A 667 -4.00 -10.22 -17.60
CA LEU A 667 -2.66 -9.71 -17.91
C LEU A 667 -1.94 -9.23 -16.65
N LEU A 668 -2.65 -8.50 -15.79
CA LEU A 668 -2.14 -8.00 -14.52
C LEU A 668 -1.84 -9.11 -13.51
N ALA A 669 -2.61 -10.20 -13.50
CA ALA A 669 -2.27 -11.40 -12.73
C ALA A 669 -0.98 -12.05 -13.24
N TYR A 670 -0.78 -12.10 -14.56
CA TYR A 670 0.47 -12.58 -15.17
C TYR A 670 1.67 -11.69 -14.80
N LEU A 671 1.50 -10.36 -14.88
CA LEU A 671 2.51 -9.38 -14.44
C LEU A 671 2.88 -9.58 -12.97
N ARG A 672 1.89 -9.77 -12.08
CA ARG A 672 2.12 -10.00 -10.65
C ARG A 672 2.93 -11.26 -10.38
N MET A 673 2.68 -12.32 -11.13
CA MET A 673 3.38 -13.58 -10.98
C MET A 673 4.82 -13.51 -11.49
N LYS A 674 5.06 -12.86 -12.64
CA LYS A 674 6.38 -12.76 -13.26
C LYS A 674 7.25 -11.65 -12.66
N TYR A 675 6.64 -10.52 -12.29
CA TYR A 675 7.31 -9.32 -11.81
C TYR A 675 6.55 -8.70 -10.61
N PRO A 676 6.50 -9.38 -9.45
CA PRO A 676 5.70 -8.96 -8.30
C PRO A 676 6.06 -7.56 -7.81
N ALA A 677 7.35 -7.19 -7.77
CA ALA A 677 7.76 -5.85 -7.32
C ALA A 677 7.23 -4.72 -8.24
N VAL A 678 7.15 -4.97 -9.56
CA VAL A 678 6.59 -4.02 -10.52
C VAL A 678 5.08 -3.89 -10.31
N TYR A 679 4.39 -5.02 -10.11
CA TYR A 679 2.96 -5.01 -9.79
C TYR A 679 2.65 -4.22 -8.53
N GLU A 680 3.39 -4.50 -7.45
CA GLU A 680 3.20 -3.82 -6.16
C GLU A 680 3.45 -2.31 -6.28
N ARG A 681 4.42 -1.88 -7.12
CA ARG A 681 4.66 -0.46 -7.43
C ARG A 681 3.43 0.18 -8.11
N TYR A 682 2.93 -0.37 -9.21
CA TYR A 682 1.91 0.33 -9.98
C TYR A 682 0.48 0.17 -9.45
N LEU A 683 0.14 -0.98 -8.86
CA LEU A 683 -1.23 -1.33 -8.47
C LEU A 683 -1.37 -1.73 -7.00
N GLY A 684 -0.44 -2.52 -6.47
CA GLY A 684 -0.53 -3.07 -5.10
C GLY A 684 -0.55 -2.00 -4.01
N VAL A 685 0.31 -0.98 -4.11
CA VAL A 685 0.31 0.22 -3.23
C VAL A 685 -1.03 0.97 -3.25
N PHE A 686 -1.80 0.86 -4.33
CA PHE A 686 -3.13 1.47 -4.46
C PHE A 686 -4.29 0.50 -4.15
N GLY A 687 -3.96 -0.69 -3.63
CA GLY A 687 -4.88 -1.71 -3.12
C GLY A 687 -5.77 -2.37 -4.17
N VAL A 688 -5.27 -2.52 -5.39
CA VAL A 688 -5.98 -3.18 -6.50
C VAL A 688 -5.26 -4.48 -6.83
N TYR A 689 -6.01 -5.58 -6.85
CA TYR A 689 -5.46 -6.91 -7.11
C TYR A 689 -6.35 -7.69 -8.10
N PRO A 690 -5.80 -8.67 -8.84
CA PRO A 690 -6.62 -9.67 -9.51
C PRO A 690 -7.24 -10.62 -8.49
N ALA A 691 -8.47 -11.10 -8.76
CA ALA A 691 -9.18 -12.05 -7.92
C ALA A 691 -8.44 -13.38 -7.74
N TYR A 692 -7.68 -13.77 -8.76
CA TYR A 692 -6.89 -15.00 -8.75
C TYR A 692 -5.42 -14.66 -9.06
N PRO A 693 -4.46 -15.29 -8.37
CA PRO A 693 -3.08 -15.30 -8.85
C PRO A 693 -3.02 -16.03 -10.20
N TRP A 694 -2.03 -15.69 -11.04
CA TRP A 694 -1.77 -16.50 -12.23
C TRP A 694 -1.33 -17.91 -11.81
N PRO A 695 -2.06 -18.97 -12.21
CA PRO A 695 -1.80 -20.30 -11.71
C PRO A 695 -0.53 -20.89 -12.34
N GLN A 696 0.20 -21.68 -11.55
CA GLN A 696 1.37 -22.45 -12.02
C GLN A 696 0.98 -23.85 -12.53
N THR A 697 -0.29 -24.26 -12.38
CA THR A 697 -0.82 -25.57 -12.80
C THR A 697 -2.24 -25.43 -13.36
N TRP A 698 -2.69 -26.40 -14.14
CA TRP A 698 -4.07 -26.51 -14.62
C TRP A 698 -5.01 -27.09 -13.54
N PRO A 699 -6.30 -26.71 -13.45
CA PRO A 699 -7.06 -25.77 -14.27
C PRO A 699 -6.74 -24.30 -14.01
N ASN A 700 -6.76 -23.47 -15.06
CA ASN A 700 -6.63 -22.02 -14.91
C ASN A 700 -8.02 -21.39 -14.68
N PRO A 701 -8.32 -20.81 -13.50
CA PRO A 701 -9.64 -20.23 -13.20
C PRO A 701 -9.96 -18.98 -14.03
N MET A 702 -8.96 -18.38 -14.68
CA MET A 702 -9.15 -17.24 -15.58
C MET A 702 -9.45 -17.65 -17.02
N TRP A 703 -9.35 -18.95 -17.35
CA TRP A 703 -9.59 -19.44 -18.71
C TRP A 703 -11.09 -19.51 -19.04
N ASP A 704 -11.52 -18.67 -19.97
CA ASP A 704 -12.82 -18.79 -20.62
C ASP A 704 -12.73 -19.82 -21.75
N THR A 705 -13.24 -21.03 -21.51
CA THR A 705 -13.25 -22.11 -22.49
C THR A 705 -14.11 -21.79 -23.72
N GLY A 706 -15.15 -20.99 -23.56
CA GLY A 706 -16.13 -20.68 -24.60
C GLY A 706 -15.53 -19.77 -25.67
N ALA A 707 -14.89 -18.70 -25.22
CA ALA A 707 -14.23 -17.70 -26.07
C ALA A 707 -12.73 -17.93 -26.24
N ARG A 708 -12.13 -18.90 -25.53
CA ARG A 708 -10.69 -19.21 -25.54
C ARG A 708 -9.80 -17.99 -25.24
N LYS A 709 -10.12 -17.29 -24.15
CA LYS A 709 -9.39 -16.09 -23.66
C LYS A 709 -9.20 -16.13 -22.14
N TYR A 710 -8.42 -15.20 -21.61
CA TYR A 710 -8.17 -15.09 -20.17
C TYR A 710 -8.87 -13.87 -19.60
N VAL A 711 -9.71 -14.06 -18.58
CA VAL A 711 -10.43 -12.98 -17.90
C VAL A 711 -10.28 -13.13 -16.39
N CYS A 712 -10.17 -11.99 -15.70
CA CYS A 712 -10.12 -11.97 -14.24
C CYS A 712 -10.92 -10.78 -13.72
N ALA A 713 -11.50 -10.91 -12.53
CA ALA A 713 -12.13 -9.79 -11.84
C ALA A 713 -11.07 -8.99 -11.06
N PRO A 714 -11.20 -7.65 -10.97
CA PRO A 714 -10.55 -6.90 -9.90
C PRO A 714 -11.12 -7.29 -8.54
N VAL A 715 -10.27 -7.27 -7.52
CA VAL A 715 -10.68 -7.29 -6.11
C VAL A 715 -10.20 -6.02 -5.40
N LEU A 716 -11.03 -5.52 -4.50
CA LEU A 716 -10.76 -4.33 -3.69
C LEU A 716 -11.07 -4.62 -2.22
N TYR A 717 -10.28 -4.06 -1.31
CA TYR A 717 -10.67 -3.96 0.10
C TYR A 717 -11.78 -2.94 0.28
N GLY A 718 -12.50 -2.99 1.39
CA GLY A 718 -13.53 -2.02 1.80
C GLY A 718 -14.79 -2.03 0.94
N LEU A 719 -15.08 -3.14 0.28
CA LEU A 719 -16.38 -3.41 -0.36
C LEU A 719 -17.28 -4.23 0.58
N PRO A 720 -18.61 -4.17 0.44
CA PRO A 720 -19.51 -4.99 1.24
C PRO A 720 -19.30 -6.48 0.94
N GLY A 721 -19.21 -7.30 2.00
CA GLY A 721 -19.20 -8.75 1.89
C GLY A 721 -20.62 -9.33 1.76
N SER A 722 -20.74 -10.66 1.75
CA SER A 722 -22.03 -11.36 1.66
C SER A 722 -23.04 -11.03 2.77
N GLY A 723 -22.57 -10.49 3.91
CA GLY A 723 -23.38 -10.01 5.02
C GLY A 723 -23.64 -8.49 5.05
N GLY A 724 -23.26 -7.75 3.99
CA GLY A 724 -23.46 -6.29 3.89
C GLY A 724 -22.46 -5.44 4.68
N SER A 725 -21.59 -6.05 5.51
CA SER A 725 -20.52 -5.34 6.22
C SER A 725 -19.32 -5.08 5.30
N TYR A 726 -18.74 -3.87 5.40
CA TYR A 726 -17.56 -3.49 4.63
C TYR A 726 -16.32 -4.30 5.07
N GLN A 727 -15.71 -4.99 4.10
CA GLN A 727 -14.59 -5.91 4.32
C GLN A 727 -13.25 -5.17 4.29
N ARG A 728 -12.70 -4.80 5.45
CA ARG A 728 -11.43 -4.05 5.53
C ARG A 728 -10.20 -4.89 5.15
N ASP A 729 -10.24 -6.18 5.46
CA ASP A 729 -9.03 -7.05 5.49
C ASP A 729 -9.03 -8.13 4.43
N ILE A 730 -10.15 -8.22 3.72
CA ILE A 730 -10.39 -9.21 2.68
C ILE A 730 -10.73 -8.40 1.44
N ALA A 731 -9.94 -8.58 0.40
CA ALA A 731 -10.27 -8.02 -0.89
C ALA A 731 -11.42 -8.83 -1.50
N VAL A 732 -12.48 -8.14 -1.92
CA VAL A 732 -13.69 -8.74 -2.48
C VAL A 732 -13.77 -8.40 -3.96
N PRO A 733 -14.25 -9.32 -4.83
CA PRO A 733 -14.49 -9.01 -6.24
C PRO A 733 -15.38 -7.80 -6.42
N VAL A 734 -15.03 -6.94 -7.37
CA VAL A 734 -15.89 -5.83 -7.77
C VAL A 734 -17.07 -6.38 -8.55
N THR A 735 -18.28 -6.13 -8.06
CA THR A 735 -19.53 -6.58 -8.70
C THR A 735 -20.42 -5.43 -9.14
N GLU A 736 -20.28 -4.23 -8.55
CA GLU A 736 -21.08 -3.07 -8.90
C GLU A 736 -20.44 -2.28 -10.05
N ALA A 737 -21.23 -1.94 -11.07
CA ALA A 737 -20.75 -1.18 -12.23
C ALA A 737 -20.09 0.15 -11.82
N ASP A 738 -20.65 0.83 -10.82
CA ASP A 738 -20.13 2.10 -10.33
C ASP A 738 -18.74 1.98 -9.68
N ASP A 739 -18.40 0.85 -9.07
CA ASP A 739 -17.07 0.64 -8.49
C ASP A 739 -16.01 0.42 -9.58
N PHE A 740 -16.42 -0.04 -10.77
CA PHE A 740 -15.53 -0.06 -11.93
C PHE A 740 -15.26 1.34 -12.48
N GLU A 741 -16.22 2.27 -12.41
CA GLU A 741 -16.05 3.64 -12.94
C GLU A 741 -14.87 4.38 -12.32
N ARG A 742 -14.49 4.04 -11.07
CA ARG A 742 -13.28 4.56 -10.43
C ARG A 742 -12.01 4.37 -11.29
N PHE A 743 -11.92 3.32 -12.11
CA PHE A 743 -10.75 3.11 -12.97
C PHE A 743 -10.67 4.12 -14.13
N ARG A 744 -11.76 4.86 -14.43
CA ARG A 744 -11.79 5.96 -15.41
C ARG A 744 -11.47 7.32 -14.82
N ASP A 745 -11.45 7.47 -13.50
CA ASP A 745 -11.08 8.73 -12.86
C ASP A 745 -9.65 9.12 -13.26
N TRP A 746 -9.40 10.42 -13.39
CA TRP A 746 -8.16 10.93 -13.98
C TRP A 746 -6.91 10.50 -13.24
N HIS A 747 -7.00 10.32 -11.92
CA HIS A 747 -5.90 9.77 -11.13
C HIS A 747 -5.62 8.29 -11.44
N TRP A 748 -6.64 7.45 -11.68
CA TRP A 748 -6.42 6.06 -12.10
C TRP A 748 -5.96 5.96 -13.54
N TRP A 749 -6.58 6.74 -14.42
CA TRP A 749 -6.15 6.91 -15.80
C TRP A 749 -4.65 7.22 -15.90
N TYR A 750 -4.19 8.23 -15.15
CA TYR A 750 -2.79 8.61 -15.11
C TYR A 750 -1.89 7.50 -14.56
N ARG A 751 -2.32 6.72 -13.55
CA ARG A 751 -1.54 5.57 -13.05
C ARG A 751 -1.33 4.51 -14.12
N PHE A 752 -2.40 4.12 -14.82
CA PHE A 752 -2.31 3.16 -15.93
C PHE A 752 -1.44 3.69 -17.06
N LEU A 753 -1.60 4.97 -17.42
CA LEU A 753 -0.81 5.62 -18.45
C LEU A 753 0.69 5.64 -18.09
N MET A 754 1.04 5.96 -16.85
CA MET A 754 2.42 5.96 -16.39
C MET A 754 2.99 4.54 -16.31
N MET A 755 2.20 3.55 -15.94
CA MET A 755 2.59 2.13 -16.02
C MET A 755 2.92 1.73 -17.46
N CYS A 756 2.08 2.08 -18.44
CA CYS A 756 2.33 1.84 -19.86
C CYS A 756 3.60 2.56 -20.38
N ARG A 757 3.97 3.70 -19.80
CA ARG A 757 5.16 4.47 -20.19
C ARG A 757 6.46 4.00 -19.53
N ASN A 758 6.38 3.41 -18.33
CA ASN A 758 7.55 3.19 -17.46
C ASN A 758 7.81 1.70 -17.14
N SER A 759 7.06 0.76 -17.72
CA SER A 759 7.16 -0.67 -17.39
C SER A 759 7.52 -1.52 -18.60
N PRO A 760 8.83 -1.70 -18.90
CA PRO A 760 9.30 -2.71 -19.85
C PRO A 760 8.80 -4.12 -19.51
N GLU A 761 8.62 -4.42 -18.23
CA GLU A 761 8.06 -5.68 -17.74
C GLU A 761 6.62 -5.90 -18.19
N LEU A 762 5.78 -4.86 -18.16
CA LEU A 762 4.42 -4.92 -18.71
C LEU A 762 4.46 -5.19 -20.21
N TRP A 763 5.31 -4.52 -20.97
CA TRP A 763 5.42 -4.72 -22.43
C TRP A 763 5.77 -6.17 -22.76
N ARG A 764 6.69 -6.77 -22.01
CA ARG A 764 7.04 -8.20 -22.16
C ARG A 764 5.86 -9.11 -21.81
N CYS A 765 5.09 -8.79 -20.76
CA CYS A 765 3.88 -9.53 -20.42
C CYS A 765 2.80 -9.41 -21.51
N GLU A 766 2.65 -8.23 -22.13
CA GLU A 766 1.74 -8.04 -23.27
C GLU A 766 2.15 -8.90 -24.47
N TRP A 767 3.45 -8.97 -24.78
CA TRP A 767 4.00 -9.88 -25.80
C TRP A 767 3.66 -11.34 -25.51
N ASP A 768 3.94 -11.81 -24.30
CA ASP A 768 3.67 -13.19 -23.89
C ASP A 768 2.18 -13.53 -23.99
N MET A 769 1.32 -12.62 -23.53
CA MET A 769 -0.14 -12.81 -23.57
C MET A 769 -0.70 -12.74 -25.00
N ALA A 770 -0.16 -11.88 -25.88
CA ALA A 770 -0.55 -11.83 -27.28
C ALA A 770 -0.20 -13.15 -28.01
N ARG A 771 1.01 -13.67 -27.81
CA ARG A 771 1.42 -14.98 -28.37
C ARG A 771 0.56 -16.12 -27.84
N THR A 772 0.29 -16.13 -26.53
CA THR A 772 -0.59 -17.10 -25.86
C THR A 772 -2.00 -17.07 -26.46
N ARG A 773 -2.55 -15.88 -26.68
CA ARG A 773 -3.85 -15.70 -27.32
C ARG A 773 -3.87 -16.22 -28.76
N ILE A 774 -2.86 -15.89 -29.57
CA ILE A 774 -2.75 -16.39 -30.95
C ILE A 774 -2.67 -17.93 -30.95
N ARG A 775 -1.82 -18.53 -30.11
CA ARG A 775 -1.73 -19.98 -29.95
C ARG A 775 -3.09 -20.61 -29.67
N ASP A 776 -3.83 -20.04 -28.73
CA ASP A 776 -5.09 -20.59 -28.27
C ASP A 776 -6.21 -20.44 -29.31
N ILE A 777 -6.21 -19.33 -30.06
CA ILE A 777 -7.07 -19.13 -31.22
C ILE A 777 -6.75 -20.19 -32.29
N LEU A 778 -5.48 -20.38 -32.65
CA LEU A 778 -5.07 -21.33 -33.68
C LEU A 778 -5.37 -22.78 -33.31
N ARG A 779 -5.41 -23.11 -32.01
CA ARG A 779 -5.81 -24.43 -31.51
C ARG A 779 -7.32 -24.65 -31.45
N THR A 780 -8.12 -23.71 -31.93
CA THR A 780 -9.58 -23.85 -31.98
C THR A 780 -9.98 -24.92 -32.98
N PRO A 781 -10.67 -25.99 -32.56
CA PRO A 781 -11.16 -27.01 -33.47
C PRO A 781 -12.41 -26.54 -34.23
N TRP A 782 -12.54 -27.01 -35.46
CA TRP A 782 -13.81 -26.96 -36.18
C TRP A 782 -14.80 -28.00 -35.62
N ALA A 783 -16.07 -27.62 -35.48
CA ALA A 783 -17.11 -28.53 -35.01
C ALA A 783 -17.64 -29.40 -36.17
N LYS A 784 -17.75 -30.72 -35.96
CA LYS A 784 -18.41 -31.64 -36.91
C LYS A 784 -19.90 -31.30 -37.16
N ALA A 785 -20.53 -30.54 -36.27
CA ALA A 785 -21.94 -30.14 -36.35
C ALA A 785 -22.20 -28.92 -37.26
N MET A 786 -21.18 -28.31 -37.88
CA MET A 786 -21.32 -27.12 -38.75
C MET A 786 -21.70 -27.44 -40.21
N GLY A 787 -22.27 -28.63 -40.48
CA GLY A 787 -22.68 -29.05 -41.83
C GLY A 787 -21.55 -29.67 -42.66
N THR A 788 -21.67 -29.63 -44.00
CA THR A 788 -20.74 -30.29 -44.95
C THR A 788 -19.45 -29.50 -45.23
N ASN A 789 -19.33 -28.24 -44.76
CA ASN A 789 -18.19 -27.36 -45.02
C ASN A 789 -17.22 -27.32 -43.81
N VAL A 790 -16.78 -28.50 -43.37
CA VAL A 790 -15.80 -28.63 -42.27
C VAL A 790 -14.45 -28.98 -42.87
N PRO A 791 -13.43 -28.09 -42.77
CA PRO A 791 -12.09 -28.43 -43.22
C PRO A 791 -11.53 -29.63 -42.45
N THR A 792 -10.82 -30.50 -43.14
CA THR A 792 -10.26 -31.74 -42.58
C THR A 792 -8.76 -31.83 -42.83
N VAL A 793 -8.07 -32.55 -41.93
CA VAL A 793 -6.66 -32.92 -42.06
C VAL A 793 -6.50 -34.40 -41.71
N PRO A 794 -5.41 -35.07 -42.13
CA PRO A 794 -5.07 -36.40 -41.68
C PRO A 794 -4.97 -36.50 -40.15
N ASP A 795 -5.47 -37.58 -39.56
CA ASP A 795 -5.38 -37.84 -38.11
C ASP A 795 -4.11 -38.61 -37.69
N GLY A 796 -3.24 -38.94 -38.65
CA GLY A 796 -2.02 -39.72 -38.43
C GLY A 796 -2.23 -41.23 -38.25
N SER A 797 -3.49 -41.69 -38.22
CA SER A 797 -3.89 -43.10 -38.07
C SER A 797 -4.59 -43.66 -39.32
N GLY A 798 -4.45 -42.98 -40.45
CA GLY A 798 -5.09 -43.35 -41.73
C GLY A 798 -6.51 -42.83 -41.91
N GLY A 799 -7.02 -41.99 -40.98
CA GLY A 799 -8.30 -41.30 -41.07
C GLY A 799 -8.13 -39.78 -41.20
N THR A 800 -9.24 -39.06 -41.07
CA THR A 800 -9.26 -37.60 -41.03
C THR A 800 -9.90 -37.07 -39.75
N ARG A 801 -9.36 -35.96 -39.24
CA ARG A 801 -9.95 -35.19 -38.15
C ARG A 801 -10.43 -33.84 -38.67
N PRO A 802 -11.38 -33.18 -37.98
CA PRO A 802 -11.63 -31.76 -38.19
C PRO A 802 -10.32 -30.97 -38.02
N ALA A 803 -10.11 -30.02 -38.92
CA ALA A 803 -9.03 -29.07 -38.84
C ALA A 803 -9.14 -28.21 -37.57
N THR A 804 -8.04 -27.61 -37.18
CA THR A 804 -7.98 -26.47 -36.27
C THR A 804 -7.88 -25.18 -37.08
N PHE A 805 -7.97 -24.03 -36.42
CA PHE A 805 -7.68 -22.74 -37.06
C PHE A 805 -6.26 -22.67 -37.59
N GLY A 806 -5.28 -23.24 -36.91
CA GLY A 806 -3.88 -23.29 -37.36
C GLY A 806 -3.67 -24.17 -38.60
N ASP A 807 -4.53 -25.16 -38.82
CA ASP A 807 -4.53 -25.97 -40.05
C ASP A 807 -5.15 -25.20 -41.25
N VAL A 808 -5.97 -24.17 -40.99
CA VAL A 808 -6.74 -23.41 -42.00
C VAL A 808 -6.11 -22.06 -42.33
N PHE A 809 -5.66 -21.32 -41.32
CA PHE A 809 -5.11 -19.97 -41.44
C PHE A 809 -3.59 -20.04 -41.32
N THR A 810 -2.90 -20.23 -42.44
CA THR A 810 -1.45 -20.52 -42.45
C THR A 810 -0.59 -19.36 -42.93
N CYS A 811 -1.19 -18.25 -43.39
CA CYS A 811 -0.46 -17.02 -43.73
C CYS A 811 -0.60 -15.94 -42.65
N GLU A 812 0.40 -15.04 -42.55
CA GLU A 812 0.42 -13.98 -41.52
C GLU A 812 -0.81 -13.07 -41.64
N HIS A 813 -1.27 -12.81 -42.86
CA HIS A 813 -2.43 -11.95 -43.10
C HIS A 813 -3.74 -12.54 -42.57
N ALA A 814 -3.99 -13.83 -42.81
CA ALA A 814 -5.17 -14.51 -42.29
C ALA A 814 -5.14 -14.57 -40.75
N VAL A 815 -3.98 -14.86 -40.16
CA VAL A 815 -3.84 -14.91 -38.70
C VAL A 815 -4.04 -13.53 -38.08
N ALA A 816 -3.53 -12.45 -38.68
CA ALA A 816 -3.76 -11.08 -38.21
C ALA A 816 -5.24 -10.70 -38.23
N LEU A 817 -5.97 -11.04 -39.31
CA LEU A 817 -7.42 -10.80 -39.41
C LEU A 817 -8.20 -11.56 -38.34
N VAL A 818 -7.94 -12.85 -38.17
CA VAL A 818 -8.64 -13.68 -37.17
C VAL A 818 -8.30 -13.20 -35.76
N TYR A 819 -7.04 -12.87 -35.49
CA TYR A 819 -6.61 -12.34 -34.19
C TYR A 819 -7.31 -11.02 -33.87
N ARG A 820 -7.29 -10.05 -34.80
CA ARG A 820 -7.98 -8.76 -34.65
C ARG A 820 -9.48 -8.93 -34.45
N TYR A 821 -10.13 -9.80 -35.23
CA TYR A 821 -11.56 -10.09 -35.08
C TYR A 821 -11.83 -10.67 -33.69
N HIS A 822 -10.99 -11.57 -33.21
CA HIS A 822 -11.14 -12.15 -31.89
C HIS A 822 -10.94 -11.13 -30.74
N VAL A 823 -10.12 -10.08 -30.95
CA VAL A 823 -10.01 -8.94 -30.01
C VAL A 823 -11.34 -8.17 -29.95
N ASN A 824 -11.88 -7.77 -31.11
CA ASN A 824 -13.25 -7.26 -31.36
C ASN A 824 -14.37 -8.05 -30.68
N PHE A 825 -14.52 -9.27 -31.16
CA PHE A 825 -15.74 -10.03 -31.13
C PHE A 825 -15.35 -11.50 -30.96
N PRO A 826 -14.91 -11.91 -29.75
CA PRO A 826 -14.42 -13.27 -29.56
C PRO A 826 -15.50 -14.32 -29.84
N ASN A 827 -16.76 -14.09 -29.40
CA ASN A 827 -17.84 -15.07 -29.52
C ASN A 827 -18.23 -15.42 -30.98
N PRO A 828 -18.35 -14.45 -31.92
CA PRO A 828 -18.55 -14.78 -33.34
C PRO A 828 -17.43 -15.60 -33.98
N ILE A 829 -16.20 -15.51 -33.45
CA ILE A 829 -15.02 -16.24 -33.95
C ILE A 829 -14.90 -17.60 -33.30
N ILE A 830 -15.09 -17.66 -31.98
CA ILE A 830 -15.01 -18.86 -31.17
C ILE A 830 -16.21 -18.88 -30.23
N SER A 831 -17.05 -19.91 -30.36
CA SER A 831 -18.20 -20.13 -29.47
C SER A 831 -18.13 -21.55 -28.91
N SER A 832 -18.32 -21.68 -27.60
CA SER A 832 -18.27 -22.97 -26.89
C SER A 832 -16.96 -23.74 -27.17
N GLY A 833 -15.85 -23.00 -27.30
CA GLY A 833 -14.52 -23.56 -27.54
C GLY A 833 -14.27 -24.09 -28.96
N ARG A 834 -15.16 -23.79 -29.91
CA ARG A 834 -15.09 -24.24 -31.31
C ARG A 834 -15.30 -23.08 -32.26
N ALA A 835 -15.04 -23.33 -33.55
CA ALA A 835 -15.30 -22.37 -34.62
C ALA A 835 -16.72 -21.76 -34.53
N GLY A 836 -16.78 -20.44 -34.41
CA GLY A 836 -18.03 -19.67 -34.37
C GLY A 836 -18.65 -19.46 -35.75
N THR A 837 -19.82 -18.81 -35.77
CA THR A 837 -20.62 -18.62 -37.01
C THR A 837 -19.87 -17.86 -38.09
N LYS A 838 -19.09 -16.82 -37.73
CA LYS A 838 -18.34 -16.04 -38.73
C LYS A 838 -17.22 -16.80 -39.38
N MET A 839 -16.65 -17.78 -38.68
CA MET A 839 -15.67 -18.68 -39.28
C MET A 839 -16.36 -19.63 -40.25
N ALA A 840 -17.51 -20.22 -39.87
CA ALA A 840 -18.33 -21.02 -40.78
C ALA A 840 -18.65 -20.29 -42.10
N ASP A 841 -19.13 -19.04 -41.99
CA ASP A 841 -19.47 -18.19 -43.12
C ASP A 841 -18.23 -17.89 -43.99
N THR A 842 -17.06 -17.80 -43.38
CA THR A 842 -15.78 -17.57 -44.09
C THR A 842 -15.40 -18.75 -44.96
N ILE A 843 -15.48 -19.97 -44.43
CA ILE A 843 -15.17 -21.17 -45.23
C ILE A 843 -16.22 -21.38 -46.32
N ALA A 844 -17.50 -21.15 -46.03
CA ALA A 844 -18.55 -21.22 -47.04
C ALA A 844 -18.34 -20.17 -48.15
N GLY A 845 -18.02 -18.92 -47.79
CA GLY A 845 -17.81 -17.81 -48.72
C GLY A 845 -16.53 -17.93 -49.56
N ALA A 846 -15.50 -18.61 -49.07
CA ALA A 846 -14.25 -18.83 -49.80
C ALA A 846 -14.42 -19.75 -51.03
N ASN A 847 -15.52 -20.52 -51.10
CA ASN A 847 -15.87 -21.39 -52.23
C ASN A 847 -14.70 -22.30 -52.67
N LEU A 848 -14.17 -23.05 -51.71
CA LEU A 848 -13.01 -23.92 -51.89
C LEU A 848 -13.41 -25.22 -52.64
N ALA A 849 -12.54 -25.68 -53.53
CA ALA A 849 -12.79 -26.88 -54.34
C ALA A 849 -12.71 -28.19 -53.53
N SER A 850 -11.97 -28.17 -52.42
CA SER A 850 -11.80 -29.29 -51.50
C SER A 850 -11.77 -28.77 -50.06
N MET A 851 -12.30 -29.55 -49.12
CA MET A 851 -12.20 -29.29 -47.68
C MET A 851 -10.98 -29.99 -47.05
N ASP A 852 -10.22 -30.78 -47.82
CA ASP A 852 -8.94 -31.33 -47.37
C ASP A 852 -7.86 -30.24 -47.45
N THR A 853 -7.48 -29.74 -46.28
CA THR A 853 -6.49 -28.65 -46.15
C THR A 853 -5.11 -29.02 -46.68
N THR A 854 -4.78 -30.31 -46.80
CA THR A 854 -3.48 -30.75 -47.37
C THR A 854 -3.36 -30.46 -48.87
N THR A 855 -4.48 -30.16 -49.53
CA THR A 855 -4.54 -29.79 -50.94
C THR A 855 -4.49 -28.29 -51.18
N TRP A 856 -4.47 -27.48 -50.11
CA TRP A 856 -4.54 -26.03 -50.21
C TRP A 856 -3.17 -25.41 -50.44
N GLY A 857 -3.12 -24.34 -51.23
CA GLY A 857 -1.94 -23.51 -51.44
C GLY A 857 -2.28 -22.01 -51.40
N ASP A 858 -1.47 -21.20 -52.07
CA ASP A 858 -1.62 -19.73 -52.10
C ASP A 858 -2.99 -19.28 -52.64
N ALA A 859 -3.54 -20.01 -53.62
CA ALA A 859 -4.84 -19.70 -54.22
C ALA A 859 -5.99 -19.85 -53.21
N GLU A 860 -5.99 -20.92 -52.42
CA GLU A 860 -6.97 -21.17 -51.36
C GLU A 860 -6.80 -20.14 -50.23
N GLN A 861 -5.57 -19.85 -49.80
CA GLN A 861 -5.33 -18.82 -48.78
C GLN A 861 -5.82 -17.44 -49.22
N THR A 862 -5.59 -17.06 -50.47
CA THR A 862 -6.10 -15.79 -51.03
C THR A 862 -7.63 -15.70 -50.95
N LYS A 863 -8.34 -16.79 -51.29
CA LYS A 863 -9.81 -16.86 -51.18
C LYS A 863 -10.28 -16.76 -49.72
N ILE A 864 -9.56 -17.41 -48.79
CA ILE A 864 -9.88 -17.35 -47.36
C ILE A 864 -9.68 -15.94 -46.82
N VAL A 865 -8.58 -15.27 -47.15
CA VAL A 865 -8.32 -13.87 -46.74
C VAL A 865 -9.40 -12.95 -47.31
N ALA A 866 -9.77 -13.10 -48.58
CA ALA A 866 -10.85 -12.33 -49.19
C ALA A 866 -12.20 -12.55 -48.47
N ALA A 867 -12.54 -13.79 -48.13
CA ALA A 867 -13.76 -14.12 -47.40
C ALA A 867 -13.75 -13.56 -45.96
N LEU A 868 -12.60 -13.60 -45.26
CA LEU A 868 -12.43 -13.01 -43.93
C LEU A 868 -12.71 -11.50 -43.95
N ARG A 869 -12.19 -10.79 -44.96
CA ARG A 869 -12.41 -9.34 -45.13
C ARG A 869 -13.90 -9.01 -45.32
N VAL A 870 -14.63 -9.82 -46.09
CA VAL A 870 -16.07 -9.63 -46.33
C VAL A 870 -16.91 -9.91 -45.08
N ASN A 871 -16.52 -10.90 -44.27
CA ASN A 871 -17.27 -11.30 -43.08
C ASN A 871 -17.01 -10.42 -41.85
N TYR A 872 -16.10 -9.46 -41.94
CA TYR A 872 -15.90 -8.44 -40.91
C TYR A 872 -17.14 -7.53 -40.82
N PRO A 873 -17.55 -7.05 -39.63
CA PRO A 873 -18.73 -6.20 -39.53
C PRO A 873 -18.52 -4.91 -40.31
N ALA A 874 -19.53 -4.43 -41.04
CA ALA A 874 -19.43 -3.24 -41.89
C ALA A 874 -19.03 -1.98 -41.10
N SER A 875 -19.32 -1.92 -39.80
CA SER A 875 -18.89 -0.85 -38.88
C SER A 875 -17.37 -0.80 -38.63
N PHE A 876 -16.62 -1.80 -39.10
CA PHE A 876 -15.16 -1.92 -39.02
C PHE A 876 -14.55 -2.29 -40.38
N ALA A 877 -15.14 -1.80 -41.48
CA ALA A 877 -14.70 -2.10 -42.85
C ALA A 877 -13.29 -1.56 -43.17
N ASP A 878 -12.80 -0.59 -42.40
CA ASP A 878 -11.42 -0.07 -42.46
C ASP A 878 -10.38 -1.18 -42.23
N VAL A 879 -10.68 -2.15 -41.36
CA VAL A 879 -9.82 -3.31 -41.09
C VAL A 879 -9.59 -4.18 -42.34
N GLY A 880 -10.58 -4.26 -43.23
CA GLY A 880 -10.53 -5.15 -44.40
C GLY A 880 -9.48 -4.77 -45.44
N THR A 881 -8.91 -3.57 -45.39
CA THR A 881 -7.85 -3.08 -46.29
C THR A 881 -6.71 -2.38 -45.54
N ALA A 882 -6.82 -2.25 -44.22
CA ALA A 882 -5.88 -1.47 -43.40
C ALA A 882 -4.41 -1.87 -43.54
N TRP A 883 -4.14 -3.15 -43.84
CA TRP A 883 -2.79 -3.67 -43.95
C TRP A 883 -2.25 -3.81 -45.38
N ASP A 884 -3.03 -3.47 -46.41
CA ASP A 884 -2.59 -3.56 -47.81
C ASP A 884 -1.37 -2.65 -48.10
N HIS A 885 -1.20 -1.60 -47.28
CA HIS A 885 -0.08 -0.66 -47.35
C HIS A 885 0.65 -0.50 -46.01
N TRP A 886 0.40 -1.39 -45.04
CA TRP A 886 1.05 -1.34 -43.74
C TRP A 886 2.42 -2.04 -43.77
N SER A 887 3.38 -1.45 -43.07
CA SER A 887 4.69 -2.04 -42.84
C SER A 887 5.28 -1.50 -41.54
N ASP A 888 5.86 -2.37 -40.72
CA ASP A 888 6.62 -1.94 -39.55
C ASP A 888 8.02 -1.46 -39.99
N PRO A 889 8.37 -0.16 -39.82
CA PRO A 889 9.65 0.35 -40.26
C PRO A 889 10.83 -0.16 -39.43
N ALA A 890 10.62 -0.71 -38.23
CA ALA A 890 11.69 -1.29 -37.42
C ALA A 890 12.23 -2.61 -38.02
N LEU A 891 11.47 -3.25 -38.91
CA LEU A 891 11.89 -4.43 -39.66
C LEU A 891 12.29 -4.12 -41.12
N GLY A 892 12.26 -2.85 -41.53
CA GLY A 892 12.62 -2.43 -42.89
C GLY A 892 11.79 -3.15 -43.96
N ALA A 893 12.44 -3.77 -44.94
CA ALA A 893 11.78 -4.48 -46.04
C ALA A 893 10.98 -5.72 -45.58
N ASP A 894 11.26 -6.25 -44.40
CA ASP A 894 10.57 -7.41 -43.80
C ASP A 894 9.42 -7.01 -42.87
N GLY A 895 8.98 -5.75 -42.91
CA GLY A 895 7.96 -5.20 -42.01
C GLY A 895 6.50 -5.47 -42.38
N SER A 896 6.21 -5.90 -43.62
CA SER A 896 4.84 -6.13 -44.09
C SER A 896 4.38 -7.56 -43.82
N LEU A 897 3.07 -7.73 -43.61
CA LEU A 897 2.44 -9.05 -43.47
C LEU A 897 2.63 -9.88 -44.74
N ARG A 898 2.95 -11.17 -44.58
CA ARG A 898 3.13 -12.13 -45.68
C ARG A 898 1.83 -12.88 -45.98
N GLU A 899 1.52 -13.04 -47.25
CA GLU A 899 0.26 -13.67 -47.73
C GLU A 899 0.45 -15.12 -48.20
N GLY A 900 1.70 -15.57 -48.39
CA GLY A 900 1.98 -16.94 -48.87
C GLY A 900 1.51 -18.01 -47.89
N HIS A 901 1.06 -19.14 -48.44
CA HIS A 901 0.67 -20.33 -47.67
C HIS A 901 1.82 -20.81 -46.79
N GLY A 902 1.54 -21.03 -45.49
CA GLY A 902 2.55 -21.43 -44.50
C GLY A 902 3.53 -20.31 -44.10
N SER A 903 3.30 -19.06 -44.49
CA SER A 903 4.17 -17.94 -44.10
C SER A 903 4.10 -17.59 -42.61
N PHE A 904 3.00 -17.94 -41.93
CA PHE A 904 2.90 -17.73 -40.49
C PHE A 904 3.54 -18.87 -39.71
N VAL A 905 4.48 -18.51 -38.84
CA VAL A 905 5.08 -19.41 -37.85
C VAL A 905 4.95 -18.76 -36.48
N LEU A 906 4.24 -19.46 -35.57
CA LEU A 906 4.09 -19.01 -34.19
C LEU A 906 5.41 -19.17 -33.43
N ASP A 907 5.81 -18.14 -32.71
CA ASP A 907 6.78 -18.22 -31.63
C ASP A 907 6.09 -18.77 -30.36
N ASP A 908 6.21 -20.07 -30.12
CA ASP A 908 5.60 -20.77 -29.00
C ASP A 908 6.55 -20.98 -27.81
N THR A 909 7.70 -20.31 -27.82
CA THR A 909 8.72 -20.43 -26.78
C THR A 909 8.25 -19.86 -25.44
N ASP A 910 8.42 -20.65 -24.37
CA ASP A 910 8.18 -20.26 -22.96
C ASP A 910 6.81 -19.60 -22.69
N LEU A 911 5.77 -19.99 -23.44
CA LEU A 911 4.45 -19.40 -23.26
C LEU A 911 3.82 -19.79 -21.91
N PRO A 912 3.10 -18.86 -21.25
CA PRO A 912 2.30 -19.20 -20.08
C PRO A 912 1.36 -20.38 -20.36
N LEU A 913 1.09 -21.16 -19.31
CA LEU A 913 0.06 -22.20 -19.34
C LEU A 913 -1.24 -21.62 -19.90
N PRO A 914 -1.89 -22.31 -20.85
CA PRO A 914 -2.27 -23.71 -20.68
C PRO A 914 -2.16 -24.61 -21.93
N MET A 915 -2.13 -25.92 -21.65
CA MET A 915 -2.67 -26.93 -22.54
C MET A 915 -3.56 -27.88 -21.74
N SER A 916 -4.79 -28.09 -22.20
CA SER A 916 -5.31 -29.44 -22.42
C SER A 916 -5.50 -29.63 -23.92
#